data_AF-A0A496B6E1-F1
#
_entry.id   AF-A0A496B6E1-F1
#
_cell.length_a   1.000
_cell.length_b   1.000
_cell.length_c   1.000
_cell.angle_alpha   90.00
_cell.angle_beta   90.00
_cell.angle_gamma   90.00
#
_symmetry.space_group_name_H-M   'P 1'
#
loop_
_entity.id
_entity.type
_entity.pdbx_description
1 polymer ?
#
loop_
_entity_poly.entity_id
_entity_poly.type
_entity_poly.pdbx_seq_one_letter_code
_entity_poly.pdbx_strand_id
1 'polypeptide(L)'
;TPLNEDGDAPAEFVVIGMGKLGGSELNFSSDIDLLFVYSDDGFTDTGTPNYQYYARLCEFIIKAMSEIKSEGYVFRVDIRLRPESSAGVIARSMESYESYYEGWGELWERQALIKARPVAGDVDTLGEEFIRMIQPFVYQRYLDGVTLSEIKADIRGTKARIEERIVSEKGDLQKHIKLGPGAIRDIEFTCQCLQMIHGGKRKSLCSQNTLQTLAALEENELLSPDDVEALASAYRFLRTVEHRIQIEADQQRYSIPDKEEEERELARRAGYRSTKDGDELEAFRRQHRAHTERVRAIFEEVTSTALQHEETGVDIGVLLAEDETQELDELLRSYGFENVKEAQRLLRRLANGGDGVQFSPGVRRSFFTLAPTLLNVLRDSPNPDMALRYLSAFADKVGARSSYYTMFLEKPSTLEALTGVCGTSLYLAELLVTSPELFDLLTVPDLVERAKTLDEKQAEALKIVETAPSDKMLPLLRRYKNDEIWRIALRNILGNASLPTTTTELSDLAEAVTQALYPQVEAQIRDEHGIPLNAEGNPVTFAVIGLGKFGGRELNFSSDLDILFVYSEDGETTKGTPNANYFSALGLELVKQLAGDKGMSIYELDLRLRPHGKGGAIAMPLEGYQHYYDNTALIWERQALTRARPVAGDAEGVGARFLDIAHGFAYGQPLTPEGIAEIVRTRQRKEAQATRKPTTRRRRRGQTRTPAPNVKSGYGGLVDIEFAVQTLQLVHGSGAPAIREQNTLLAADRLHDIGVLTAAQREALSEAYQYLRRVENALRIVHDRPLDALPTNRSELEQLARRLGYAHTEENPADAAFLEDYGKWTEMTRSLFNELLVQ
;
A
#
# COMPACT_ATOMS: atom_id res chain seq x y z
N THR A 1 35.98 39.28 7.01
CA THR A 1 36.30 38.35 5.90
C THR A 1 35.60 37.03 6.12
N PRO A 2 34.83 36.50 5.15
CA PRO A 2 34.31 35.13 5.17
C PRO A 2 35.45 34.10 5.20
N LEU A 3 35.37 33.11 6.07
CA LEU A 3 36.33 32.00 6.18
C LEU A 3 35.60 30.68 5.96
N ASN A 4 36.29 29.64 5.50
CA ASN A 4 35.77 28.27 5.40
C ASN A 4 35.38 27.69 6.77
N GLU A 5 34.82 26.49 6.80
CA GLU A 5 34.31 25.86 8.03
C GLU A 5 35.38 25.69 9.11
N ASP A 6 36.62 25.39 8.71
CA ASP A 6 37.76 25.22 9.61
C ASP A 6 38.37 26.55 10.08
N GLY A 7 37.99 27.67 9.45
CA GLY A 7 38.45 29.02 9.79
C GLY A 7 39.90 29.30 9.39
N ASP A 8 40.52 28.47 8.55
CA ASP A 8 41.93 28.53 8.19
C ASP A 8 42.20 29.11 6.78
N ALA A 9 41.16 29.24 5.94
CA ALA A 9 41.24 29.86 4.62
C ALA A 9 40.04 30.79 4.33
N PRO A 10 40.19 31.85 3.51
CA PRO A 10 39.07 32.67 3.07
C PRO A 10 38.12 31.90 2.16
N ALA A 11 36.80 32.07 2.35
CA ALA A 11 35.82 31.56 1.40
C ALA A 11 35.79 32.42 0.13
N GLU A 12 35.89 31.78 -1.03
CA GLU A 12 35.81 32.35 -2.37
C GLU A 12 34.35 32.53 -2.84
N PHE A 13 34.13 33.42 -3.82
CA PHE A 13 32.81 33.76 -4.38
C PHE A 13 32.89 33.94 -5.89
N VAL A 14 31.91 33.40 -6.61
CA VAL A 14 31.79 33.49 -8.06
C VAL A 14 30.35 33.78 -8.49
N VAL A 15 30.22 34.54 -9.57
CA VAL A 15 28.95 34.82 -10.25
C VAL A 15 28.93 34.04 -11.57
N ILE A 16 27.87 33.25 -11.76
CA ILE A 16 27.65 32.47 -12.98
C ILE A 16 26.59 33.19 -13.83
N GLY A 17 26.98 33.57 -15.05
CA GLY A 17 26.06 34.08 -16.06
C GLY A 17 25.28 32.93 -16.69
N MET A 18 23.98 33.12 -16.81
CA MET A 18 23.03 32.15 -17.37
C MET A 18 22.44 32.67 -18.68
N GLY A 19 21.63 31.83 -19.34
CA GLY A 19 20.87 32.23 -20.53
C GLY A 19 21.74 32.83 -21.64
N LYS A 20 21.34 34.00 -22.16
CA LYS A 20 22.06 34.69 -23.24
C LYS A 20 23.37 35.33 -22.78
N LEU A 21 23.50 35.71 -21.50
CA LEU A 21 24.76 36.22 -20.95
C LEU A 21 25.82 35.11 -20.90
N GLY A 22 25.41 33.95 -20.40
CA GLY A 22 26.28 32.78 -20.31
C GLY A 22 26.72 32.26 -21.68
N GLY A 23 25.81 32.26 -22.67
CA GLY A 23 26.10 31.91 -24.07
C GLY A 23 26.88 32.96 -24.88
N SER A 24 27.21 34.13 -24.30
CA SER A 24 27.81 35.27 -25.02
C SER A 24 26.98 35.74 -26.22
N GLU A 25 25.66 35.79 -26.04
CA GLU A 25 24.65 36.06 -27.07
C GLU A 25 23.64 37.11 -26.59
N LEU A 26 24.04 38.07 -25.77
CA LEU A 26 23.16 39.05 -25.13
C LEU A 26 22.42 39.95 -26.15
N ASN A 27 21.26 40.46 -25.76
CA ASN A 27 20.46 41.42 -26.54
C ASN A 27 20.73 42.87 -26.11
N PHE A 28 20.31 43.84 -26.92
CA PHE A 28 20.42 45.28 -26.61
C PHE A 28 19.61 45.67 -25.36
N SER A 29 18.38 45.14 -25.22
CA SER A 29 17.56 45.30 -24.03
C SER A 29 17.28 43.91 -23.44
N SER A 30 18.10 43.47 -22.48
CA SER A 30 18.00 42.17 -21.80
C SER A 30 18.22 42.31 -20.31
N ASP A 31 17.55 41.46 -19.55
CA ASP A 31 17.96 41.18 -18.18
C ASP A 31 19.23 40.31 -18.24
N ILE A 32 20.06 40.38 -17.20
CA ILE A 32 21.17 39.46 -16.97
C ILE A 32 20.75 38.39 -15.97
N ASP A 33 20.70 37.15 -16.44
CA ASP A 33 20.37 36.00 -15.61
C ASP A 33 21.63 35.54 -14.85
N LEU A 34 21.59 35.50 -13.51
CA LEU A 34 22.75 35.20 -12.66
C LEU A 34 22.46 34.09 -11.63
N LEU A 35 23.48 33.29 -11.34
CA LEU A 35 23.57 32.48 -10.12
C LEU A 35 24.75 32.97 -9.27
N PHE A 36 24.59 32.88 -7.96
CA PHE A 36 25.63 33.23 -6.99
C PHE A 36 26.07 31.99 -6.24
N VAL A 37 27.39 31.77 -6.22
CA VAL A 37 28.03 30.59 -5.62
C VAL A 37 29.16 31.06 -4.72
N TYR A 38 29.24 30.49 -3.52
CA TYR A 38 30.42 30.60 -2.67
C TYR A 38 30.99 29.21 -2.40
N SER A 39 32.28 29.14 -2.11
CA SER A 39 33.02 27.88 -1.90
C SER A 39 32.47 27.10 -0.70
N ASP A 40 32.61 27.64 0.50
CA ASP A 40 32.36 26.91 1.75
C ASP A 40 31.42 27.66 2.71
N ASP A 41 30.62 26.90 3.43
CA ASP A 41 29.96 27.40 4.64
C ASP A 41 31.00 27.71 5.74
N GLY A 42 30.57 28.37 6.81
CA GLY A 42 31.48 28.90 7.83
C GLY A 42 31.03 30.25 8.36
N PHE A 43 31.98 30.99 8.93
CA PHE A 43 31.72 32.28 9.57
C PHE A 43 32.74 33.34 9.15
N THR A 44 32.31 34.60 9.14
CA THR A 44 33.21 35.73 9.04
C THR A 44 34.05 35.89 10.31
N ASP A 45 35.18 36.58 10.21
CA ASP A 45 35.96 37.12 11.35
C ASP A 45 35.15 37.88 12.42
N THR A 46 33.95 38.35 12.08
CA THR A 46 33.00 39.02 12.98
C THR A 46 31.87 38.11 13.49
N GLY A 47 31.91 36.81 13.19
CA GLY A 47 30.94 35.80 13.63
C GLY A 47 29.63 35.77 12.83
N THR A 48 29.57 36.39 11.65
CA THR A 48 28.39 36.30 10.76
C THR A 48 28.49 35.03 9.90
N PRO A 49 27.46 34.18 9.81
CA PRO A 49 27.49 33.03 8.92
C PRO A 49 27.73 33.42 7.45
N ASN A 50 28.50 32.62 6.71
CA ASN A 50 28.85 32.88 5.31
C ASN A 50 27.61 33.03 4.42
N TYR A 51 26.61 32.14 4.54
CA TYR A 51 25.37 32.24 3.76
C TYR A 51 24.68 33.61 3.93
N GLN A 52 24.74 34.19 5.14
CA GLN A 52 24.13 35.49 5.44
C GLN A 52 24.99 36.64 4.87
N TYR A 53 26.32 36.52 4.94
CA TYR A 53 27.23 37.50 4.34
C TYR A 53 27.07 37.55 2.82
N TYR A 54 27.11 36.40 2.14
CA TYR A 54 27.01 36.34 0.69
C TYR A 54 25.62 36.70 0.19
N ALA A 55 24.55 36.37 0.91
CA ALA A 55 23.21 36.87 0.58
C ALA A 55 23.17 38.41 0.54
N ARG A 56 23.74 39.09 1.54
CA ARG A 56 23.82 40.55 1.57
C ARG A 56 24.71 41.13 0.47
N LEU A 57 25.83 40.46 0.17
CA LEU A 57 26.69 40.86 -0.95
C LEU A 57 25.93 40.78 -2.28
N CYS A 58 25.17 39.71 -2.50
CA CYS A 58 24.37 39.52 -3.70
C CYS A 58 23.24 40.55 -3.80
N GLU A 59 22.53 40.82 -2.71
CA GLU A 59 21.53 41.89 -2.65
C GLU A 59 22.15 43.25 -3.01
N PHE A 60 23.35 43.54 -2.51
CA PHE A 60 24.09 44.75 -2.84
C PHE A 60 24.45 44.81 -4.33
N ILE A 61 24.95 43.71 -4.90
CA ILE A 61 25.26 43.61 -6.35
C ILE A 61 23.99 43.84 -7.18
N ILE A 62 22.90 43.13 -6.88
CA ILE A 62 21.61 43.27 -7.58
C ILE A 62 21.12 44.71 -7.53
N LYS A 63 21.18 45.34 -6.35
CA LYS A 63 20.79 46.74 -6.17
C LYS A 63 21.69 47.67 -6.97
N ALA A 64 23.01 47.51 -6.89
CA ALA A 64 23.94 48.37 -7.61
C ALA A 64 23.76 48.31 -9.13
N MET A 65 23.40 47.13 -9.66
CA MET A 65 23.15 46.94 -11.10
C MET A 65 21.79 47.50 -11.55
N SER A 66 20.76 47.33 -10.73
CA SER A 66 19.36 47.61 -11.10
C SER A 66 18.84 48.97 -10.64
N GLU A 67 19.52 49.67 -9.72
CA GLU A 67 19.11 50.96 -9.17
C GLU A 67 19.12 52.05 -10.26
N ILE A 68 17.98 52.71 -10.45
CA ILE A 68 17.83 53.81 -11.42
C ILE A 68 18.32 55.11 -10.76
N LYS A 69 19.37 55.70 -11.31
CA LYS A 69 19.90 57.02 -10.93
C LYS A 69 19.69 58.04 -12.04
N SER A 70 20.22 59.26 -11.86
CA SER A 70 20.18 60.32 -12.88
C SER A 70 20.75 59.89 -14.23
N GLU A 71 21.70 58.97 -14.22
CA GLU A 71 22.40 58.41 -15.37
C GLU A 71 21.71 57.16 -15.95
N GLY A 72 20.59 56.71 -15.36
CA GLY A 72 19.91 55.46 -15.71
C GLY A 72 20.28 54.30 -14.78
N TYR A 73 20.21 53.07 -15.29
CA TYR A 73 20.57 51.82 -14.60
C TYR A 73 21.62 51.06 -15.42
N VAL A 74 22.35 50.11 -14.80
CA VAL A 74 23.38 49.33 -15.50
C VAL A 74 22.74 48.17 -16.26
N PHE A 75 22.16 47.21 -15.54
CA PHE A 75 21.38 46.11 -16.09
C PHE A 75 20.31 45.68 -15.09
N ARG A 76 19.17 45.24 -15.61
CA ARG A 76 18.19 44.50 -14.80
C ARG A 76 18.74 43.11 -14.53
N VAL A 77 18.71 42.67 -13.27
CA VAL A 77 19.22 41.36 -12.85
C VAL A 77 18.06 40.40 -12.58
N ASP A 78 18.12 39.20 -13.16
CA ASP A 78 17.20 38.11 -12.87
C ASP A 78 17.96 36.94 -12.22
N ILE A 79 17.44 36.44 -11.09
CA ILE A 79 18.01 35.33 -10.33
C ILE A 79 17.02 34.17 -10.18
N ARG A 80 15.95 34.14 -10.99
CA ARG A 80 14.89 33.13 -10.90
C ARG A 80 15.30 31.75 -11.41
N LEU A 81 16.43 31.65 -12.11
CA LEU A 81 17.02 30.38 -12.54
C LEU A 81 17.78 29.63 -11.43
N ARG A 82 17.86 30.19 -10.21
CA ARG A 82 18.46 29.49 -9.08
C ARG A 82 17.56 28.36 -8.56
N PRO A 83 18.12 27.35 -7.87
CA PRO A 83 17.35 26.30 -7.20
C PRO A 83 16.21 26.87 -6.38
N GLU A 84 15.03 26.26 -6.51
CA GLU A 84 13.78 26.68 -5.85
C GLU A 84 13.28 28.08 -6.26
N SER A 85 13.81 28.65 -7.35
CA SER A 85 13.44 29.94 -7.94
C SER A 85 13.24 31.05 -6.90
N SER A 86 12.05 31.66 -6.79
CA SER A 86 11.79 32.75 -5.85
C SER A 86 11.82 32.35 -4.37
N ALA A 87 11.59 31.08 -4.04
CA ALA A 87 11.61 30.56 -2.67
C ALA A 87 13.02 30.20 -2.19
N GLY A 88 13.95 29.98 -3.11
CA GLY A 88 15.33 29.62 -2.80
C GLY A 88 16.17 30.78 -2.28
N VAL A 89 17.20 30.44 -1.51
CA VAL A 89 18.23 31.41 -1.04
C VAL A 89 18.96 32.06 -2.22
N ILE A 90 19.40 33.31 -2.05
CA ILE A 90 20.01 34.11 -3.14
C ILE A 90 21.42 33.58 -3.52
N ALA A 91 22.18 33.11 -2.53
CA ALA A 91 23.51 32.52 -2.70
C ALA A 91 23.58 31.18 -1.95
N ARG A 92 24.30 30.20 -2.51
CA ARG A 92 24.51 28.87 -1.92
C ARG A 92 25.99 28.49 -1.95
N SER A 93 26.39 27.65 -1.01
CA SER A 93 27.68 26.97 -1.01
C SER A 93 27.76 25.97 -2.16
N MET A 94 28.99 25.61 -2.53
CA MET A 94 29.25 24.60 -3.55
C MET A 94 28.62 23.25 -3.18
N GLU A 95 28.79 22.82 -1.93
CA GLU A 95 28.19 21.60 -1.37
C GLU A 95 26.66 21.63 -1.41
N SER A 96 26.04 22.79 -1.12
CA SER A 96 24.59 22.94 -1.19
C SER A 96 24.05 22.79 -2.61
N TYR A 97 24.77 23.29 -3.63
CA TYR A 97 24.40 23.07 -5.03
C TYR A 97 24.56 21.61 -5.44
N GLU A 98 25.66 20.96 -5.07
CA GLU A 98 25.92 19.55 -5.38
C GLU A 98 24.82 18.66 -4.80
N SER A 99 24.54 18.81 -3.51
CA SER A 99 23.46 18.08 -2.81
C SER A 99 22.09 18.29 -3.45
N TYR A 100 21.81 19.51 -3.92
CA TYR A 100 20.54 19.82 -4.58
C TYR A 100 20.42 19.13 -5.94
N TYR A 101 21.42 19.25 -6.81
CA TYR A 101 21.35 18.68 -8.15
C TYR A 101 21.46 17.15 -8.16
N GLU A 102 22.14 16.54 -7.19
CA GLU A 102 22.15 15.08 -7.02
C GLU A 102 20.79 14.53 -6.60
N GLY A 103 20.07 15.21 -5.71
CA GLY A 103 18.83 14.70 -5.12
C GLY A 103 17.53 15.18 -5.79
N TRP A 104 17.51 16.41 -6.30
CA TRP A 104 16.29 17.17 -6.58
C TRP A 104 16.28 17.89 -7.94
N GLY A 105 17.38 17.84 -8.71
CA GLY A 105 17.51 18.57 -9.96
C GLY A 105 16.50 18.14 -11.04
N GLU A 106 15.84 19.12 -11.66
CA GLU A 106 14.81 18.91 -12.70
C GLU A 106 15.38 19.01 -14.13
N LEU A 107 14.66 18.46 -15.12
CA LEU A 107 15.10 18.46 -16.54
C LEU A 107 15.25 19.88 -17.11
N TRP A 108 14.36 20.80 -16.75
CA TRP A 108 14.45 22.19 -17.19
C TRP A 108 15.65 22.92 -16.58
N GLU A 109 16.08 22.55 -15.37
CA GLU A 109 17.29 23.11 -14.73
C GLU A 109 18.54 22.60 -15.43
N ARG A 110 18.57 21.30 -15.75
CA ARG A 110 19.59 20.71 -16.62
C ARG A 110 19.69 21.49 -17.95
N GLN A 111 18.56 21.78 -18.59
CA GLN A 111 18.52 22.55 -19.83
C GLN A 111 19.05 23.98 -19.65
N ALA A 112 18.70 24.66 -18.55
CA ALA A 112 19.17 26.02 -18.26
C ALA A 112 20.68 26.07 -18.00
N LEU A 113 21.21 25.10 -17.25
CA LEU A 113 22.63 24.98 -16.89
C LEU A 113 23.56 24.73 -18.08
N ILE A 114 23.05 24.31 -19.24
CA ILE A 114 23.83 24.27 -20.50
C ILE A 114 24.46 25.62 -20.80
N LYS A 115 23.80 26.72 -20.41
CA LYS A 115 24.28 28.09 -20.65
C LYS A 115 25.14 28.64 -19.51
N ALA A 116 25.40 27.89 -18.44
CA ALA A 116 26.18 28.36 -17.31
C ALA A 116 27.63 28.71 -17.72
N ARG A 117 28.07 29.93 -17.37
CA ARG A 117 29.43 30.41 -17.58
C ARG A 117 29.87 31.32 -16.43
N PRO A 118 31.02 31.11 -15.78
CA PRO A 118 31.53 32.05 -14.79
C PRO A 118 31.83 33.41 -15.44
N VAL A 119 31.39 34.51 -14.81
CA VAL A 119 31.48 35.88 -15.38
C VAL A 119 32.12 36.92 -14.45
N ALA A 120 32.12 36.69 -13.14
CA ALA A 120 32.74 37.59 -12.16
C ALA A 120 33.08 36.85 -10.86
N GLY A 121 33.93 37.46 -10.02
CA GLY A 121 34.46 36.82 -8.82
C GLY A 121 35.63 35.89 -9.17
N ASP A 122 35.73 34.77 -8.48
CA ASP A 122 36.75 33.76 -8.79
C ASP A 122 36.33 32.86 -9.95
N VAL A 123 36.62 33.34 -11.16
CA VAL A 123 36.23 32.70 -12.43
C VAL A 123 37.09 31.48 -12.73
N ASP A 124 38.38 31.51 -12.36
CA ASP A 124 39.38 30.55 -12.82
C ASP A 124 39.46 29.31 -11.93
N THR A 125 39.16 29.41 -10.62
CA THR A 125 39.14 28.26 -9.70
C THR A 125 37.69 27.82 -9.41
N LEU A 126 36.98 28.53 -8.53
CA LEU A 126 35.64 28.18 -8.05
C LEU A 126 34.63 28.15 -9.20
N GLY A 127 34.74 29.07 -10.15
CA GLY A 127 33.94 29.08 -11.37
C GLY A 127 34.09 27.80 -12.19
N GLU A 128 35.32 27.36 -12.45
CA GLU A 128 35.56 26.10 -13.16
C GLU A 128 35.12 24.88 -12.36
N GLU A 129 35.31 24.89 -11.04
CA GLU A 129 34.84 23.81 -10.16
C GLU A 129 33.32 23.68 -10.22
N PHE A 130 32.59 24.79 -10.15
CA PHE A 130 31.13 24.79 -10.29
C PHE A 130 30.70 24.18 -11.62
N ILE A 131 31.36 24.56 -12.73
CA ILE A 131 31.08 23.98 -14.04
C ILE A 131 31.38 22.46 -14.07
N ARG A 132 32.48 22.02 -13.44
CA ARG A 132 32.80 20.58 -13.33
C ARG A 132 31.76 19.81 -12.51
N MET A 133 31.26 20.40 -11.42
CA MET A 133 30.26 19.79 -10.54
C MET A 133 28.91 19.60 -11.26
N ILE A 134 28.45 20.60 -12.02
CA ILE A 134 27.16 20.48 -12.72
C ILE A 134 27.24 19.59 -13.97
N GLN A 135 28.43 19.31 -14.52
CA GLN A 135 28.57 18.58 -15.79
C GLN A 135 27.93 17.18 -15.78
N PRO A 136 28.15 16.32 -14.76
CA PRO A 136 27.47 15.02 -14.66
C PRO A 136 25.95 15.12 -14.58
N PHE A 137 25.45 16.18 -13.92
CA PHE A 137 24.03 16.48 -13.86
C PHE A 137 23.49 16.95 -15.21
N VAL A 138 24.22 17.78 -15.96
CA VAL A 138 23.75 18.33 -17.25
C VAL A 138 23.90 17.34 -18.41
N TYR A 139 25.04 16.66 -18.49
CA TYR A 139 25.47 15.83 -19.61
C TYR A 139 25.70 14.38 -19.18
N GLN A 140 24.61 13.63 -19.04
CA GLN A 140 24.67 12.23 -18.64
C GLN A 140 25.39 11.36 -19.67
N ARG A 141 26.31 10.51 -19.18
CA ARG A 141 27.13 9.64 -20.05
C ARG A 141 26.36 8.42 -20.58
N TYR A 142 25.42 7.92 -19.79
CA TYR A 142 24.57 6.78 -20.12
C TYR A 142 23.11 7.22 -20.04
N LEU A 143 22.41 7.12 -21.17
CA LEU A 143 20.99 7.38 -21.31
C LEU A 143 20.36 6.12 -21.90
N ASP A 144 19.29 5.64 -21.28
CA ASP A 144 18.44 4.58 -21.83
C ASP A 144 17.37 5.18 -22.77
N GLY A 145 16.66 4.31 -23.50
CA GLY A 145 15.63 4.73 -24.46
C GLY A 145 14.48 5.53 -23.84
N VAL A 146 14.20 5.29 -22.56
CA VAL A 146 13.13 5.99 -21.81
C VAL A 146 13.56 7.42 -21.50
N THR A 147 14.78 7.62 -20.99
CA THR A 147 15.31 8.95 -20.65
C THR A 147 15.50 9.82 -21.90
N LEU A 148 15.83 9.21 -23.05
CA LEU A 148 15.83 9.93 -24.33
C LEU A 148 14.44 10.45 -24.71
N SER A 149 13.41 9.64 -24.52
CA SER A 149 12.02 10.03 -24.80
C SER A 149 11.55 11.13 -23.86
N GLU A 150 11.92 11.07 -22.58
CA GLU A 150 11.59 12.09 -21.59
C GLU A 150 12.22 13.44 -21.88
N ILE A 151 13.51 13.50 -22.23
CA ILE A 151 14.16 14.76 -22.59
C ILE A 151 13.43 15.42 -23.78
N LYS A 152 13.07 14.63 -24.79
CA LYS A 152 12.33 15.10 -25.96
C LYS A 152 10.91 15.56 -25.60
N ALA A 153 10.21 14.79 -24.77
CA ALA A 153 8.85 15.08 -24.33
C ALA A 153 8.79 16.32 -23.44
N ASP A 154 9.72 16.49 -22.50
CA ASP A 154 9.80 17.64 -21.60
C ASP A 154 10.04 18.95 -22.37
N ILE A 155 10.99 18.95 -23.31
CA ILE A 155 11.24 20.11 -24.18
C ILE A 155 9.99 20.46 -25.00
N ARG A 156 9.30 19.46 -25.57
CA ARG A 156 8.05 19.68 -26.30
C ARG A 156 6.95 20.22 -25.39
N GLY A 157 6.74 19.63 -24.21
CA GLY A 157 5.73 20.05 -23.25
C GLY A 157 5.97 21.46 -22.71
N THR A 158 7.23 21.79 -22.40
CA THR A 158 7.63 23.14 -22.02
C THR A 158 7.40 24.14 -23.15
N LYS A 159 7.70 23.77 -24.40
CA LYS A 159 7.40 24.63 -25.55
C LYS A 159 5.89 24.85 -25.73
N ALA A 160 5.08 23.81 -25.62
CA ALA A 160 3.62 23.90 -25.75
C ALA A 160 3.01 24.82 -24.68
N ARG A 161 3.42 24.69 -23.41
CA ARG A 161 2.98 25.56 -22.31
C ARG A 161 3.33 27.04 -22.56
N ILE A 162 4.50 27.32 -23.12
CA ILE A 162 4.91 28.69 -23.49
C ILE A 162 3.99 29.26 -24.58
N GLU A 163 3.67 28.47 -25.61
CA GLU A 163 2.79 28.89 -26.71
C GLU A 163 1.36 29.14 -26.23
N GLU A 164 0.82 28.22 -25.43
CA GLU A 164 -0.53 28.33 -24.85
C GLU A 164 -0.68 29.59 -23.99
N ARG A 165 0.33 29.89 -23.17
CA ARG A 165 0.34 31.11 -22.34
C ARG A 165 0.24 32.38 -23.18
N ILE A 166 0.99 32.47 -24.28
CA ILE A 166 0.97 33.64 -25.18
C ILE A 166 -0.42 33.83 -25.80
N VAL A 167 -1.05 32.73 -26.23
CA VAL A 167 -2.42 32.76 -26.78
C VAL A 167 -3.42 33.22 -25.71
N SER A 168 -3.30 32.73 -24.48
CA SER A 168 -4.18 33.11 -23.36
C SER A 168 -4.08 34.59 -23.00
N GLU A 169 -2.90 35.20 -23.15
CA GLU A 169 -2.63 36.61 -22.91
C GLU A 169 -3.02 37.50 -24.13
N LYS A 170 -3.73 36.94 -25.12
CA LYS A 170 -4.14 37.58 -26.39
C LYS A 170 -2.97 38.07 -27.26
N GLY A 171 -1.80 37.45 -27.13
CA GLY A 171 -0.66 37.72 -28.01
C GLY A 171 -0.80 37.04 -29.37
N ASP A 172 -0.35 37.70 -30.44
CA ASP A 172 -0.20 37.06 -31.76
C ASP A 172 1.03 36.15 -31.76
N LEU A 173 0.76 34.84 -31.68
CA LEU A 173 1.77 33.80 -31.59
C LEU A 173 2.71 33.78 -32.81
N GLN A 174 2.20 34.09 -34.01
CA GLN A 174 2.98 34.03 -35.25
C GLN A 174 3.92 35.21 -35.42
N LYS A 175 3.65 36.33 -34.74
CA LYS A 175 4.49 37.53 -34.75
C LYS A 175 5.55 37.53 -33.63
N HIS A 176 5.52 36.56 -32.73
CA HIS A 176 6.41 36.53 -31.57
C HIS A 176 7.76 35.88 -31.91
N ILE A 177 8.75 36.69 -32.30
CA ILE A 177 10.05 36.23 -32.83
C ILE A 177 10.95 35.46 -31.84
N LYS A 178 10.67 35.55 -30.53
CA LYS A 178 11.42 34.80 -29.50
C LYS A 178 10.76 33.48 -29.10
N LEU A 179 9.45 33.45 -28.88
CA LEU A 179 8.73 32.35 -28.24
C LEU A 179 7.66 31.70 -29.13
N GLY A 180 7.36 32.24 -30.31
CA GLY A 180 6.41 31.63 -31.25
C GLY A 180 6.93 30.34 -31.90
N PRO A 181 6.12 29.67 -32.74
CA PRO A 181 6.54 28.55 -33.56
C PRO A 181 7.64 28.97 -34.55
N GLY A 182 8.72 28.21 -34.62
CA GLY A 182 9.86 28.51 -35.50
C GLY A 182 10.72 29.70 -35.06
N ALA A 183 10.47 30.23 -33.86
CA ALA A 183 11.16 31.38 -33.30
C ALA A 183 12.54 31.02 -32.74
N ILE A 184 13.24 32.02 -32.17
CA ILE A 184 14.57 31.86 -31.56
C ILE A 184 14.59 30.68 -30.56
N ARG A 185 13.54 30.52 -29.76
CA ARG A 185 13.46 29.47 -28.74
C ARG A 185 13.44 28.06 -29.34
N ASP A 186 12.85 27.84 -30.51
CA ASP A 186 12.86 26.51 -31.17
C ASP A 186 14.27 26.12 -31.58
N ILE A 187 15.06 27.09 -32.05
CA ILE A 187 16.48 26.88 -32.39
C ILE A 187 17.29 26.54 -31.13
N GLU A 188 17.13 27.32 -30.06
CA GLU A 188 17.80 27.10 -28.78
C GLU A 188 17.44 25.73 -28.19
N PHE A 189 16.15 25.37 -28.19
CA PHE A 189 15.65 24.10 -27.66
C PHE A 189 16.09 22.90 -28.49
N THR A 190 16.15 23.03 -29.81
CA THR A 190 16.70 21.99 -30.71
C THR A 190 18.15 21.70 -30.36
N CYS A 191 18.98 22.75 -30.23
CA CYS A 191 20.38 22.62 -29.84
C CYS A 191 20.50 21.96 -28.45
N GLN A 192 19.78 22.49 -27.46
CA GLN A 192 19.84 22.00 -26.08
C GLN A 192 19.35 20.56 -25.94
N CYS A 193 18.34 20.15 -26.70
CA CYS A 193 17.87 18.75 -26.75
C CYS A 193 19.01 17.81 -27.15
N LEU A 194 19.66 18.11 -28.27
CA LEU A 194 20.77 17.30 -28.79
C LEU A 194 22.01 17.37 -27.89
N GLN A 195 22.25 18.51 -27.23
CA GLN A 195 23.30 18.66 -26.22
C GLN A 195 23.05 17.77 -25.00
N MET A 196 21.83 17.70 -24.46
CA MET A 196 21.50 16.82 -23.33
C MET A 196 21.61 15.34 -23.71
N ILE A 197 21.19 14.98 -24.92
CA ILE A 197 21.20 13.60 -25.40
C ILE A 197 22.62 13.11 -25.72
N HIS A 198 23.45 13.95 -26.34
CA HIS A 198 24.74 13.52 -26.90
C HIS A 198 25.97 14.11 -26.19
N GLY A 199 25.82 15.21 -25.45
CA GLY A 199 26.93 15.96 -24.85
C GLY A 199 27.74 15.17 -23.82
N GLY A 200 27.12 14.23 -23.09
CA GLY A 200 27.82 13.38 -22.13
C GLY A 200 28.87 12.46 -22.77
N LYS A 201 28.69 12.12 -24.06
CA LYS A 201 29.64 11.32 -24.85
C LYS A 201 30.55 12.18 -25.72
N ARG A 202 30.14 13.40 -26.06
CA ARG A 202 30.77 14.27 -27.05
C ARG A 202 30.96 15.68 -26.47
N LYS A 203 32.12 15.90 -25.84
CA LYS A 203 32.45 17.19 -25.19
C LYS A 203 32.44 18.40 -26.13
N SER A 204 32.65 18.18 -27.44
CA SER A 204 32.52 19.23 -28.47
C SER A 204 31.13 19.89 -28.48
N LEU A 205 30.09 19.17 -28.05
CA LEU A 205 28.72 19.67 -27.98
C LEU A 205 28.44 20.50 -26.74
N CYS A 206 29.36 20.61 -25.77
CA CYS A 206 29.10 21.28 -24.49
C CYS A 206 29.29 22.81 -24.54
N SER A 207 29.28 23.43 -25.72
CA SER A 207 29.37 24.89 -25.84
C SER A 207 28.11 25.58 -25.31
N GLN A 208 28.29 26.71 -24.62
CA GLN A 208 27.20 27.59 -24.22
C GLN A 208 26.65 28.42 -25.40
N ASN A 209 27.41 28.58 -26.49
CA ASN A 209 27.02 29.44 -27.62
C ASN A 209 26.24 28.65 -28.67
N THR A 210 25.07 29.16 -29.08
CA THR A 210 24.12 28.47 -29.94
C THR A 210 24.68 28.23 -31.35
N LEU A 211 25.36 29.23 -31.94
CA LEU A 211 25.95 29.06 -33.28
C LEU A 211 27.15 28.11 -33.27
N GLN A 212 27.95 28.11 -32.21
CA GLN A 212 29.03 27.13 -32.04
C GLN A 212 28.48 25.71 -31.85
N THR A 213 27.40 25.55 -31.09
CA THR A 213 26.72 24.26 -30.95
C THR A 213 26.20 23.76 -32.29
N LEU A 214 25.61 24.62 -33.12
CA LEU A 214 25.15 24.22 -34.47
C LEU A 214 26.30 23.70 -35.34
N ALA A 215 27.44 24.38 -35.36
CA ALA A 215 28.63 23.90 -36.07
C ALA A 215 29.11 22.54 -35.50
N ALA A 216 29.13 22.39 -34.18
CA ALA A 216 29.51 21.13 -33.55
C ALA A 216 28.50 19.99 -33.82
N LEU A 217 27.21 20.29 -34.00
CA LEU A 217 26.19 19.31 -34.37
C LEU A 217 26.38 18.80 -35.80
N GLU A 218 26.80 19.66 -36.74
CA GLU A 218 27.19 19.28 -38.10
C GLU A 218 28.42 18.38 -38.10
N GLU A 219 29.50 18.80 -37.43
CA GLU A 219 30.77 18.06 -37.33
C GLU A 219 30.58 16.65 -36.72
N ASN A 220 29.53 16.47 -35.91
CA ASN A 220 29.20 15.22 -35.25
C ASN A 220 28.07 14.43 -35.94
N GLU A 221 27.66 14.85 -37.14
CA GLU A 221 26.64 14.22 -37.98
C GLU A 221 25.28 14.03 -37.27
N LEU A 222 24.94 14.94 -36.36
CA LEU A 222 23.66 14.91 -35.63
C LEU A 222 22.56 15.72 -36.32
N LEU A 223 22.95 16.64 -37.19
CA LEU A 223 22.08 17.39 -38.09
C LEU A 223 22.72 17.42 -39.48
N SER A 224 21.89 17.50 -40.52
CA SER A 224 22.39 17.64 -41.89
C SER A 224 23.00 19.04 -42.10
N PRO A 225 23.97 19.22 -43.02
CA PRO A 225 24.51 20.54 -43.36
C PRO A 225 23.42 21.55 -43.75
N ASP A 226 22.38 21.08 -44.46
CA ASP A 226 21.24 21.90 -44.87
C ASP A 226 20.41 22.37 -43.65
N ASP A 227 20.20 21.51 -42.66
CA ASP A 227 19.50 21.87 -41.42
C ASP A 227 20.30 22.85 -40.57
N VAL A 228 21.62 22.64 -40.47
CA VAL A 228 22.51 23.52 -39.73
C VAL A 228 22.54 24.92 -40.35
N GLU A 229 22.69 25.04 -41.67
CA GLU A 229 22.65 26.33 -42.34
C GLU A 229 21.26 26.99 -42.22
N ALA A 230 20.18 26.21 -42.34
CA ALA A 230 18.82 26.72 -42.15
C ALA A 230 18.62 27.31 -40.75
N LEU A 231 19.02 26.59 -39.69
CA LEU A 231 18.93 27.05 -38.30
C LEU A 231 19.86 28.24 -38.04
N ALA A 232 21.10 28.21 -38.53
CA ALA A 232 22.08 29.28 -38.32
C ALA A 232 21.66 30.58 -39.03
N SER A 233 21.20 30.49 -40.29
CA SER A 233 20.66 31.62 -41.03
C SER A 233 19.40 32.18 -40.35
N ALA A 234 18.48 31.32 -39.93
CA ALA A 234 17.27 31.74 -39.20
C ALA A 234 17.62 32.42 -37.87
N TYR A 235 18.57 31.89 -37.11
CA TYR A 235 19.01 32.48 -35.85
C TYR A 235 19.57 33.89 -36.06
N ARG A 236 20.49 34.07 -37.03
CA ARG A 236 21.03 35.41 -37.36
C ARG A 236 19.94 36.38 -37.80
N PHE A 237 19.00 35.92 -38.63
CA PHE A 237 17.87 36.72 -39.08
C PHE A 237 16.98 37.15 -37.91
N LEU A 238 16.48 36.20 -37.12
CA LEU A 238 15.56 36.47 -36.01
C LEU A 238 16.21 37.33 -34.92
N ARG A 239 17.50 37.12 -34.62
CA ARG A 239 18.25 37.98 -33.69
C ARG A 239 18.42 39.40 -34.23
N THR A 240 18.63 39.57 -35.54
CA THR A 240 18.66 40.90 -36.16
C THR A 240 17.31 41.60 -36.00
N VAL A 241 16.21 40.90 -36.27
CA VAL A 241 14.86 41.44 -36.09
C VAL A 241 14.60 41.80 -34.63
N GLU A 242 14.97 40.92 -33.69
CA GLU A 242 14.86 41.17 -32.24
C GLU A 242 15.58 42.44 -31.83
N HIS A 243 16.83 42.60 -32.26
CA HIS A 243 17.61 43.80 -31.96
C HIS A 243 16.98 45.06 -32.53
N ARG A 244 16.44 45.01 -33.76
CA ARG A 244 15.79 46.19 -34.38
C ARG A 244 14.48 46.58 -33.69
N ILE A 245 13.71 45.62 -33.20
CA ILE A 245 12.50 45.89 -32.40
C ILE A 245 12.90 46.54 -31.07
N GLN A 246 13.90 45.97 -30.37
CA GLN A 246 14.31 46.47 -29.05
C GLN A 246 14.97 47.85 -29.09
N ILE A 247 15.79 48.14 -30.11
CA ILE A 247 16.49 49.43 -30.24
C ILE A 247 15.51 50.60 -30.38
N GLU A 248 14.39 50.40 -31.07
CA GLU A 248 13.41 51.49 -31.27
C GLU A 248 12.47 51.67 -30.08
N ALA A 249 12.08 50.58 -29.43
CA ALA A 249 11.24 50.65 -28.25
C ALA A 249 12.00 51.00 -26.97
N ASP A 250 13.34 50.87 -26.96
CA ASP A 250 14.21 50.85 -25.77
C ASP A 250 13.68 49.94 -24.65
N GLN A 251 13.01 48.86 -25.04
CA GLN A 251 12.24 47.97 -24.17
C GLN A 251 12.35 46.52 -24.65
N GLN A 252 12.07 45.59 -23.74
CA GLN A 252 11.99 44.14 -24.02
C GLN A 252 10.71 43.80 -24.80
N ARG A 253 10.62 44.25 -26.05
CA ARG A 253 9.54 43.90 -26.96
C ARG A 253 9.99 42.78 -27.90
N TYR A 254 9.15 41.75 -28.03
CA TYR A 254 9.46 40.52 -28.78
C TYR A 254 8.49 40.21 -29.93
N SER A 255 7.54 41.10 -30.20
CA SER A 255 6.53 40.91 -31.25
C SER A 255 6.75 41.89 -32.38
N ILE A 256 6.62 41.41 -33.61
CA ILE A 256 6.54 42.25 -34.81
C ILE A 256 5.34 43.21 -34.65
N PRO A 257 5.47 44.51 -35.00
CA PRO A 257 4.39 45.48 -34.88
C PRO A 257 3.11 45.06 -35.60
N ASP A 258 1.95 45.46 -35.06
CA ASP A 258 0.65 45.11 -35.65
C ASP A 258 0.24 46.02 -36.81
N LYS A 259 0.63 47.29 -36.76
CA LYS A 259 0.34 48.24 -37.83
C LYS A 259 1.31 48.02 -38.98
N GLU A 260 0.78 47.94 -40.20
CA GLU A 260 1.56 47.69 -41.40
C GLU A 260 2.66 48.76 -41.61
N GLU A 261 2.39 50.01 -41.27
CA GLU A 261 3.37 51.10 -41.36
C GLU A 261 4.58 50.85 -40.44
N GLU A 262 4.33 50.48 -39.18
CA GLU A 262 5.37 50.16 -38.18
C GLU A 262 6.16 48.90 -38.58
N GLU A 263 5.48 47.89 -39.15
CA GLU A 263 6.12 46.68 -39.68
C GLU A 263 7.01 46.97 -40.90
N ARG A 264 6.57 47.86 -41.79
CA ARG A 264 7.36 48.32 -42.95
C ARG A 264 8.60 49.08 -42.51
N GLU A 265 8.50 49.90 -41.47
CA GLU A 265 9.66 50.56 -40.86
C GLU A 265 10.63 49.54 -40.24
N LEU A 266 10.13 48.49 -39.59
CA LEU A 266 10.96 47.38 -39.12
C LEU A 266 11.68 46.67 -40.27
N ALA A 267 10.98 46.36 -41.37
CA ALA A 267 11.58 45.76 -42.56
C ALA A 267 12.72 46.62 -43.12
N ARG A 268 12.52 47.93 -43.23
CA ARG A 268 13.58 48.87 -43.66
C ARG A 268 14.76 48.89 -42.68
N ARG A 269 14.51 48.90 -41.37
CA ARG A 269 15.54 48.81 -40.31
C ARG A 269 16.32 47.49 -40.34
N ALA A 270 15.68 46.42 -40.78
CA ALA A 270 16.30 45.10 -40.98
C ALA A 270 17.09 45.02 -42.31
N GLY A 271 17.06 46.07 -43.14
CA GLY A 271 17.86 46.17 -44.36
C GLY A 271 17.11 45.92 -45.67
N TYR A 272 15.78 45.69 -45.62
CA TYR A 272 14.97 45.48 -46.82
C TYR A 272 14.69 46.80 -47.55
N ARG A 273 14.72 46.75 -48.88
CA ARG A 273 14.42 47.90 -49.75
C ARG A 273 13.48 47.46 -50.86
N SER A 274 12.60 48.35 -51.29
CA SER A 274 11.76 48.11 -52.46
C SER A 274 12.66 47.97 -53.69
N THR A 275 12.40 46.94 -54.51
CA THR A 275 13.11 46.72 -55.77
C THR A 275 12.10 46.72 -56.92
N LYS A 276 12.57 46.60 -58.16
CA LYS A 276 11.65 46.42 -59.31
C LYS A 276 10.85 45.11 -59.22
N ASP A 277 11.35 44.14 -58.46
CA ASP A 277 10.84 42.77 -58.39
C ASP A 277 9.98 42.51 -57.13
N GLY A 278 9.78 43.51 -56.27
CA GLY A 278 8.90 43.36 -55.09
C GLY A 278 9.02 44.46 -54.03
N ASP A 279 8.00 44.51 -53.17
CA ASP A 279 7.86 45.41 -52.02
C ASP A 279 8.75 44.97 -50.83
N GLU A 280 9.32 45.91 -50.07
CA GLU A 280 10.23 45.59 -48.96
C GLU A 280 9.55 44.78 -47.85
N LEU A 281 8.28 45.08 -47.58
CA LEU A 281 7.51 44.44 -46.53
C LEU A 281 7.15 43.00 -46.90
N GLU A 282 6.77 42.77 -48.16
CA GLU A 282 6.49 41.43 -48.66
C GLU A 282 7.75 40.55 -48.66
N ALA A 283 8.90 41.11 -49.05
CA ALA A 283 10.19 40.41 -48.99
C ALA A 283 10.56 40.00 -47.55
N PHE A 284 10.38 40.91 -46.57
CA PHE A 284 10.59 40.63 -45.16
C PHE A 284 9.66 39.53 -44.64
N ARG A 285 8.34 39.65 -44.88
CA ARG A 285 7.34 38.67 -44.43
C ARG A 285 7.58 37.29 -45.03
N ARG A 286 7.97 37.23 -46.32
CA ARG A 286 8.30 35.97 -47.01
C ARG A 286 9.53 35.30 -46.38
N GLN A 287 10.60 36.06 -46.12
CA GLN A 287 11.80 35.51 -45.50
C GLN A 287 11.56 35.08 -44.05
N HIS A 288 10.81 35.87 -43.28
CA HIS A 288 10.42 35.51 -41.91
C HIS A 288 9.66 34.18 -41.90
N ARG A 289 8.62 34.05 -42.73
CA ARG A 289 7.82 32.82 -42.84
C ARG A 289 8.66 31.62 -43.26
N ALA A 290 9.52 31.77 -44.27
CA ALA A 290 10.39 30.68 -44.74
C ALA A 290 11.33 30.18 -43.62
N HIS A 291 11.89 31.11 -42.83
CA HIS A 291 12.72 30.72 -41.68
C HIS A 291 11.91 30.03 -40.58
N THR A 292 10.77 30.59 -40.17
CA THR A 292 9.99 30.01 -39.06
C THR A 292 9.39 28.65 -39.41
N GLU A 293 8.88 28.46 -40.63
CA GLU A 293 8.37 27.16 -41.10
C GLU A 293 9.48 26.10 -41.10
N ARG A 294 10.68 26.44 -41.62
CA ARG A 294 11.81 25.49 -41.65
C ARG A 294 12.33 25.16 -40.25
N VAL A 295 12.49 26.15 -39.38
CA VAL A 295 12.91 25.94 -37.99
C VAL A 295 11.91 25.04 -37.26
N ARG A 296 10.61 25.29 -37.43
CA ARG A 296 9.57 24.49 -36.75
C ARG A 296 9.59 23.04 -37.20
N ALA A 297 9.73 22.79 -38.51
CA ALA A 297 9.82 21.44 -39.05
C ALA A 297 11.00 20.67 -38.44
N ILE A 298 12.19 21.28 -38.36
CA ILE A 298 13.38 20.67 -37.77
C ILE A 298 13.17 20.39 -36.26
N PHE A 299 12.58 21.35 -35.54
CA PHE A 299 12.28 21.18 -34.11
C PHE A 299 11.33 19.99 -33.85
N GLU A 300 10.26 19.87 -34.65
CA GLU A 300 9.30 18.77 -34.54
C GLU A 300 9.94 17.41 -34.87
N GLU A 301 10.78 17.36 -35.89
CA GLU A 301 11.53 16.16 -36.27
C GLU A 301 12.48 15.72 -35.16
N VAL A 302 13.32 16.62 -34.63
CA VAL A 302 14.30 16.31 -33.58
C VAL A 302 13.61 15.85 -32.28
N THR A 303 12.54 16.55 -31.90
CA THR A 303 11.78 16.21 -30.68
C THR A 303 10.84 15.02 -30.86
N SER A 304 10.68 14.48 -32.08
CA SER A 304 9.79 13.34 -32.35
C SER A 304 10.10 12.13 -31.45
N THR A 305 9.05 11.61 -30.84
CA THR A 305 9.08 10.46 -29.92
C THR A 305 8.50 9.26 -30.67
N ALA A 306 9.25 8.72 -31.64
CA ALA A 306 8.91 7.46 -32.26
C ALA A 306 9.42 6.31 -31.36
N LEU A 307 8.67 6.00 -30.30
CA LEU A 307 8.79 4.72 -29.60
C LEU A 307 7.38 4.19 -29.33
N GLN A 308 7.18 2.97 -29.83
CA GLN A 308 6.07 2.08 -29.57
C GLN A 308 5.80 2.01 -28.06
N HIS A 309 4.87 2.82 -27.56
CA HIS A 309 4.17 2.44 -26.34
C HIS A 309 3.11 1.44 -26.79
N GLU A 310 3.24 0.20 -26.35
CA GLU A 310 2.06 -0.65 -26.20
C GLU A 310 1.01 0.18 -25.48
N GLU A 311 -0.19 0.23 -26.05
CA GLU A 311 -1.36 0.93 -25.53
C GLU A 311 -1.70 0.44 -24.11
N THR A 312 -1.01 0.92 -23.09
CA THR A 312 -1.56 0.93 -21.74
C THR A 312 -2.45 2.15 -21.67
N GLY A 313 -3.75 1.97 -21.89
CA GLY A 313 -4.77 3.03 -22.02
C GLY A 313 -5.06 3.87 -20.76
N VAL A 314 -4.05 4.15 -19.93
CA VAL A 314 -4.15 5.04 -18.77
C VAL A 314 -3.34 6.30 -19.05
N ASP A 315 -4.02 7.42 -19.31
CA ASP A 315 -3.36 8.73 -19.32
C ASP A 315 -3.03 9.13 -17.88
N ILE A 316 -1.78 8.88 -17.52
CA ILE A 316 -1.22 9.21 -16.21
C ILE A 316 -1.30 10.72 -15.90
N GLY A 317 -1.27 11.58 -16.93
CA GLY A 317 -1.45 13.02 -16.79
C GLY A 317 -2.85 13.37 -16.30
N VAL A 318 -3.87 12.63 -16.75
CA VAL A 318 -5.25 12.74 -16.25
C VAL A 318 -5.37 12.22 -14.82
N LEU A 319 -4.72 11.09 -14.50
CA LEU A 319 -4.76 10.48 -13.15
C LEU A 319 -4.25 11.44 -12.06
N LEU A 320 -3.24 12.26 -12.40
CA LEU A 320 -2.63 13.23 -11.49
C LEU A 320 -3.01 14.69 -11.79
N ALA A 321 -4.04 14.97 -12.59
CA ALA A 321 -4.52 16.33 -12.82
C ALA A 321 -5.12 16.96 -11.54
N GLU A 322 -4.89 18.27 -11.31
CA GLU A 322 -5.40 18.99 -10.12
C GLU A 322 -6.90 19.22 -10.18
N ASP A 323 -7.43 19.35 -11.39
CA ASP A 323 -8.84 19.57 -11.63
C ASP A 323 -9.62 18.25 -11.63
N GLU A 324 -10.75 18.23 -10.91
CA GLU A 324 -11.72 17.13 -11.00
C GLU A 324 -12.40 17.18 -12.38
N THR A 325 -12.06 16.23 -13.26
CA THR A 325 -12.68 16.09 -14.58
C THR A 325 -13.62 14.90 -14.62
N GLN A 326 -14.65 14.97 -15.47
CA GLN A 326 -15.58 13.86 -15.67
C GLN A 326 -14.87 12.60 -16.21
N GLU A 327 -13.85 12.79 -17.03
CA GLU A 327 -13.02 11.71 -17.60
C GLU A 327 -12.24 10.95 -16.51
N LEU A 328 -11.67 11.65 -15.53
CA LEU A 328 -11.00 11.03 -14.39
C LEU A 328 -11.98 10.25 -13.50
N ASP A 329 -13.18 10.81 -13.31
CA ASP A 329 -14.26 10.18 -12.55
C ASP A 329 -14.69 8.84 -13.17
N GLU A 330 -14.85 8.80 -14.49
CA GLU A 330 -15.19 7.60 -15.24
C GLU A 330 -14.04 6.58 -15.22
N LEU A 331 -12.79 7.04 -15.37
CA LEU A 331 -11.60 6.19 -15.31
C LEU A 331 -11.48 5.49 -13.95
N LEU A 332 -11.52 6.22 -12.83
CA LEU A 332 -11.38 5.63 -11.50
C LEU A 332 -12.56 4.70 -11.15
N ARG A 333 -13.78 5.02 -11.60
CA ARG A 333 -14.92 4.08 -11.45
C ARG A 333 -14.72 2.79 -12.23
N SER A 334 -14.07 2.83 -13.40
CA SER A 334 -13.75 1.61 -14.18
C SER A 334 -12.81 0.65 -13.44
N TYR A 335 -11.98 1.16 -12.51
CA TYR A 335 -11.14 0.35 -11.62
C TYR A 335 -11.85 -0.05 -10.31
N GLY A 336 -13.14 0.26 -10.17
CA GLY A 336 -13.96 -0.18 -9.04
C GLY A 336 -13.92 0.71 -7.80
N PHE A 337 -13.38 1.94 -7.88
CA PHE A 337 -13.41 2.88 -6.76
C PHE A 337 -14.81 3.46 -6.55
N GLU A 338 -15.36 3.31 -5.35
CA GLU A 338 -16.62 3.97 -4.95
C GLU A 338 -16.37 5.43 -4.57
N ASN A 339 -15.27 5.72 -3.85
CA ASN A 339 -14.89 7.06 -3.42
C ASN A 339 -13.74 7.62 -4.28
N VAL A 340 -14.10 8.00 -5.50
CA VAL A 340 -13.19 8.56 -6.52
C VAL A 340 -12.30 9.69 -5.98
N LYS A 341 -12.88 10.65 -5.23
CA LYS A 341 -12.14 11.80 -4.68
C LYS A 341 -11.03 11.37 -3.74
N GLU A 342 -11.34 10.43 -2.85
CA GLU A 342 -10.35 9.90 -1.92
C GLU A 342 -9.30 9.04 -2.63
N ALA A 343 -9.72 8.25 -3.62
CA ALA A 343 -8.80 7.46 -4.44
C ALA A 343 -7.78 8.35 -5.18
N GLN A 344 -8.26 9.42 -5.85
CA GLN A 344 -7.40 10.40 -6.51
C GLN A 344 -6.41 11.03 -5.51
N ARG A 345 -6.89 11.45 -4.33
CA ARG A 345 -6.05 12.04 -3.28
C ARG A 345 -4.94 11.09 -2.82
N LEU A 346 -5.26 9.81 -2.63
CA LEU A 346 -4.30 8.80 -2.18
C LEU A 346 -3.30 8.43 -3.28
N LEU A 347 -3.73 8.30 -4.54
CA LEU A 347 -2.85 8.07 -5.68
C LEU A 347 -1.87 9.23 -5.88
N ARG A 348 -2.35 10.48 -5.76
CA ARG A 348 -1.51 11.68 -5.75
C ARG A 348 -0.49 11.67 -4.62
N ARG A 349 -0.89 11.22 -3.42
CA ARG A 349 0.03 11.11 -2.27
C ARG A 349 1.12 10.06 -2.51
N LEU A 350 0.78 8.94 -3.14
CA LEU A 350 1.75 7.91 -3.53
C LEU A 350 2.69 8.37 -4.65
N ALA A 351 2.19 9.21 -5.57
CA ALA A 351 2.97 9.77 -6.68
C ALA A 351 3.88 10.93 -6.24
N ASN A 352 3.32 11.90 -5.52
CA ASN A 352 3.92 13.21 -5.30
C ASN A 352 4.46 13.42 -3.89
N GLY A 353 4.06 12.59 -2.93
CA GLY A 353 4.37 12.77 -1.51
C GLY A 353 3.23 13.37 -0.69
N GLY A 354 3.42 13.35 0.63
CA GLY A 354 2.49 13.95 1.59
C GLY A 354 2.66 15.46 1.71
N ASP A 355 1.82 16.10 2.53
CA ASP A 355 1.81 17.56 2.68
C ASP A 355 3.20 18.12 3.05
N GLY A 356 3.77 18.94 2.16
CA GLY A 356 5.07 19.61 2.35
C GLY A 356 6.31 18.82 1.89
N VAL A 357 6.17 17.58 1.41
CA VAL A 357 7.28 16.76 0.89
C VAL A 357 6.98 16.39 -0.56
N GLN A 358 7.78 16.91 -1.51
CA GLN A 358 7.74 16.42 -2.89
C GLN A 358 8.68 15.22 -3.02
N PHE A 359 8.28 14.18 -3.73
CA PHE A 359 9.22 13.11 -4.10
C PHE A 359 10.13 13.55 -5.24
N SER A 360 11.36 13.03 -5.24
CA SER A 360 12.30 13.27 -6.32
C SER A 360 11.75 12.73 -7.65
N PRO A 361 12.19 13.28 -8.79
CA PRO A 361 11.74 12.83 -10.12
C PRO A 361 11.89 11.31 -10.33
N GLY A 362 12.95 10.69 -9.79
CA GLY A 362 13.17 9.24 -9.90
C GLY A 362 12.12 8.40 -9.17
N VAL A 363 11.66 8.84 -8.00
CA VAL A 363 10.58 8.15 -7.25
C VAL A 363 9.24 8.33 -7.96
N ARG A 364 8.96 9.54 -8.47
CA ARG A 364 7.79 9.81 -9.32
C ARG A 364 7.75 8.91 -10.54
N ARG A 365 8.89 8.79 -11.26
CA ARG A 365 9.05 7.90 -12.42
C ARG A 365 8.75 6.43 -12.09
N SER A 366 9.26 5.97 -10.96
CA SER A 366 9.01 4.60 -10.47
C SER A 366 7.53 4.37 -10.19
N PHE A 367 6.85 5.33 -9.56
CA PHE A 367 5.40 5.27 -9.36
C PHE A 367 4.64 5.25 -10.67
N PHE A 368 5.00 6.11 -11.64
CA PHE A 368 4.34 6.16 -12.93
C PHE A 368 4.44 4.85 -13.71
N THR A 369 5.60 4.20 -13.65
CA THR A 369 5.80 2.87 -14.24
C THR A 369 4.95 1.81 -13.53
N LEU A 370 4.80 1.93 -12.20
CA LEU A 370 4.01 1.01 -11.38
C LEU A 370 2.49 1.22 -11.50
N ALA A 371 2.03 2.43 -11.82
CA ALA A 371 0.63 2.84 -11.71
C ALA A 371 -0.36 1.96 -12.50
N PRO A 372 -0.10 1.56 -13.76
CA PRO A 372 -1.02 0.66 -14.49
C PRO A 372 -1.17 -0.70 -13.79
N THR A 373 -0.07 -1.30 -13.34
CA THR A 373 -0.07 -2.56 -12.60
C THR A 373 -0.81 -2.40 -11.27
N LEU A 374 -0.53 -1.32 -10.54
CA LEU A 374 -1.21 -1.02 -9.27
C LEU A 374 -2.73 -0.89 -9.46
N LEU A 375 -3.20 -0.16 -10.47
CA LEU A 375 -4.63 0.03 -10.72
C LEU A 375 -5.34 -1.28 -11.08
N ASN A 376 -4.72 -2.12 -11.92
CA ASN A 376 -5.26 -3.44 -12.26
C ASN A 376 -5.39 -4.33 -11.02
N VAL A 377 -4.33 -4.39 -10.21
CA VAL A 377 -4.31 -5.19 -8.99
C VAL A 377 -5.33 -4.67 -7.95
N LEU A 378 -5.49 -3.35 -7.83
CA LEU A 378 -6.52 -2.76 -6.97
C LEU A 378 -7.94 -3.10 -7.44
N ARG A 379 -8.20 -3.09 -8.75
CA ARG A 379 -9.50 -3.47 -9.33
C ARG A 379 -9.87 -4.91 -8.99
N ASP A 380 -8.89 -5.80 -9.03
CA ASP A 380 -9.11 -7.22 -8.78
C ASP A 380 -9.21 -7.52 -7.26
N SER A 381 -8.88 -6.55 -6.41
CA SER A 381 -9.07 -6.66 -4.96
C SER A 381 -10.56 -6.61 -4.57
N PRO A 382 -10.97 -7.28 -3.48
CA PRO A 382 -12.37 -7.29 -3.09
C PRO A 382 -12.94 -5.94 -2.63
N ASN A 383 -12.07 -5.02 -2.18
CA ASN A 383 -12.42 -3.66 -1.82
C ASN A 383 -11.27 -2.71 -2.24
N PRO A 384 -11.33 -2.13 -3.46
CA PRO A 384 -10.28 -1.28 -4.02
C PRO A 384 -9.99 -0.03 -3.17
N ASP A 385 -11.04 0.62 -2.64
CA ASP A 385 -10.91 1.81 -1.78
C ASP A 385 -10.15 1.51 -0.48
N MET A 386 -10.46 0.38 0.17
CA MET A 386 -9.77 -0.06 1.38
C MET A 386 -8.33 -0.46 1.08
N ALA A 387 -8.11 -1.21 -0.01
CA ALA A 387 -6.78 -1.62 -0.43
C ALA A 387 -5.85 -0.42 -0.66
N LEU A 388 -6.30 0.58 -1.42
CA LEU A 388 -5.54 1.80 -1.70
C LEU A 388 -5.27 2.62 -0.42
N ARG A 389 -6.26 2.73 0.47
CA ARG A 389 -6.10 3.45 1.75
C ARG A 389 -4.99 2.83 2.59
N TYR A 390 -5.00 1.52 2.80
CA TYR A 390 -4.03 0.86 3.64
C TYR A 390 -2.66 0.71 2.97
N LEU A 391 -2.61 0.58 1.64
CA LEU A 391 -1.37 0.69 0.88
C LEU A 391 -0.71 2.06 1.10
N SER A 392 -1.47 3.15 0.98
CA SER A 392 -0.97 4.50 1.24
C SER A 392 -0.53 4.68 2.69
N ALA A 393 -1.30 4.18 3.66
CA ALA A 393 -0.95 4.27 5.08
C ALA A 393 0.33 3.47 5.42
N PHE A 394 0.50 2.30 4.83
CA PHE A 394 1.72 1.51 4.93
C PHE A 394 2.91 2.27 4.31
N ALA A 395 2.77 2.80 3.09
CA ALA A 395 3.82 3.57 2.43
C ALA A 395 4.25 4.80 3.25
N ASP A 396 3.31 5.47 3.93
CA ASP A 396 3.60 6.57 4.84
C ASP A 396 4.39 6.14 6.07
N LYS A 397 4.12 4.94 6.59
CA LYS A 397 4.77 4.43 7.79
C LYS A 397 6.24 4.04 7.55
N VAL A 398 6.55 3.49 6.38
CA VAL A 398 7.88 2.93 6.09
C VAL A 398 8.83 3.93 5.40
N GLY A 399 8.30 4.95 4.73
CA GLY A 399 9.09 6.10 4.22
C GLY A 399 10.01 5.81 3.02
N ALA A 400 10.50 4.57 2.83
CA ALA A 400 11.40 4.16 1.75
C ALA A 400 10.68 3.77 0.44
N ARG A 401 9.88 4.67 -0.13
CA ARG A 401 8.94 4.34 -1.23
C ARG A 401 9.60 3.93 -2.56
N SER A 402 10.79 4.44 -2.88
CA SER A 402 11.48 4.13 -4.15
C SER A 402 11.95 2.68 -4.25
N SER A 403 12.49 2.12 -3.17
CA SER A 403 12.90 0.71 -3.11
C SER A 403 11.70 -0.21 -3.20
N TYR A 404 10.57 0.15 -2.56
CA TYR A 404 9.33 -0.62 -2.69
C TYR A 404 8.74 -0.57 -4.10
N TYR A 405 8.70 0.59 -4.75
CA TYR A 405 8.19 0.68 -6.12
C TYR A 405 9.04 -0.15 -7.09
N THR A 406 10.37 -0.08 -6.97
CA THR A 406 11.29 -0.90 -7.75
C THR A 406 11.06 -2.39 -7.49
N MET A 407 10.95 -2.78 -6.22
CA MET A 407 10.69 -4.17 -5.84
C MET A 407 9.32 -4.67 -6.34
N PHE A 408 8.27 -3.83 -6.34
CA PHE A 408 6.96 -4.21 -6.90
C PHE A 408 7.00 -4.37 -8.42
N LEU A 409 7.83 -3.59 -9.11
CA LEU A 409 8.07 -3.76 -10.54
C LEU A 409 8.84 -5.06 -10.84
N GLU A 410 9.83 -5.40 -10.01
CA GLU A 410 10.59 -6.66 -10.12
C GLU A 410 9.77 -7.90 -9.74
N LYS A 411 8.88 -7.76 -8.74
CA LYS A 411 8.03 -8.83 -8.19
C LYS A 411 6.57 -8.38 -8.04
N PRO A 412 5.79 -8.35 -9.13
CA PRO A 412 4.39 -7.92 -9.11
C PRO A 412 3.51 -8.73 -8.15
N SER A 413 3.81 -10.03 -7.95
CA SER A 413 3.10 -10.90 -7.02
C SER A 413 3.13 -10.41 -5.57
N THR A 414 4.17 -9.67 -5.16
CA THR A 414 4.23 -9.07 -3.82
C THR A 414 3.23 -7.92 -3.68
N LEU A 415 3.02 -7.14 -4.75
CA LEU A 415 2.00 -6.09 -4.77
C LEU A 415 0.58 -6.69 -4.76
N GLU A 416 0.35 -7.76 -5.53
CA GLU A 416 -0.90 -8.53 -5.53
C GLU A 416 -1.23 -9.08 -4.14
N ALA A 417 -0.24 -9.67 -3.47
CA ALA A 417 -0.42 -10.20 -2.12
C ALA A 417 -0.72 -9.09 -1.10
N LEU A 418 0.01 -7.97 -1.17
CA LEU A 418 -0.19 -6.82 -0.29
C LEU A 418 -1.59 -6.21 -0.44
N THR A 419 -1.98 -5.90 -1.68
CA THR A 419 -3.30 -5.33 -2.00
C THR A 419 -4.43 -6.33 -1.73
N GLY A 420 -4.21 -7.62 -1.97
CA GLY A 420 -5.15 -8.69 -1.64
C GLY A 420 -5.45 -8.74 -0.14
N VAL A 421 -4.41 -8.65 0.71
CA VAL A 421 -4.58 -8.52 2.17
C VAL A 421 -5.31 -7.22 2.51
N CYS A 422 -4.84 -6.07 1.99
CA CYS A 422 -5.42 -4.76 2.31
C CYS A 422 -6.86 -4.58 1.80
N GLY A 423 -7.27 -5.29 0.74
CA GLY A 423 -8.64 -5.26 0.19
C GLY A 423 -9.58 -6.32 0.79
N THR A 424 -9.04 -7.32 1.48
CA THR A 424 -9.84 -8.39 2.12
C THR A 424 -10.01 -8.14 3.62
N SER A 425 -8.89 -7.79 4.26
CA SER A 425 -8.58 -7.68 5.68
C SER A 425 -8.60 -6.29 6.33
N LEU A 426 -9.69 -5.75 6.91
CA LEU A 426 -9.53 -4.50 7.69
C LEU A 426 -8.56 -4.72 8.88
N TYR A 427 -8.77 -5.80 9.64
CA TYR A 427 -7.93 -6.20 10.76
C TYR A 427 -6.48 -6.45 10.34
N LEU A 428 -6.26 -7.23 9.26
CA LEU A 428 -4.91 -7.56 8.80
C LEU A 428 -4.17 -6.34 8.24
N ALA A 429 -4.90 -5.41 7.60
CA ALA A 429 -4.34 -4.17 7.10
C ALA A 429 -3.96 -3.20 8.23
N GLU A 430 -4.80 -3.09 9.27
CA GLU A 430 -4.46 -2.34 10.48
C GLU A 430 -3.24 -2.93 11.21
N LEU A 431 -3.17 -4.26 11.27
CA LEU A 431 -2.03 -4.95 11.85
C LEU A 431 -0.75 -4.67 11.05
N LEU A 432 -0.80 -4.72 9.72
CA LEU A 432 0.34 -4.38 8.85
C LEU A 432 0.82 -2.93 9.02
N VAL A 433 -0.09 -1.96 9.15
CA VAL A 433 0.29 -0.56 9.37
C VAL A 433 0.89 -0.36 10.76
N THR A 434 0.41 -1.10 11.75
CA THR A 434 0.93 -1.05 13.14
C THR A 434 2.28 -1.75 13.28
N SER A 435 2.47 -2.84 12.54
CA SER A 435 3.68 -3.67 12.50
C SER A 435 4.17 -3.86 11.06
N PRO A 436 4.85 -2.85 10.47
CA PRO A 436 5.31 -2.89 9.08
C PRO A 436 6.28 -4.04 8.76
N GLU A 437 6.95 -4.60 9.76
CA GLU A 437 7.81 -5.78 9.63
C GLU A 437 7.07 -7.03 9.11
N LEU A 438 5.74 -7.08 9.22
CA LEU A 438 4.93 -8.14 8.63
C LEU A 438 5.03 -8.17 7.10
N PHE A 439 5.44 -7.06 6.48
CA PHE A 439 5.72 -6.99 5.06
C PHE A 439 6.80 -8.00 4.63
N ASP A 440 7.77 -8.31 5.49
CA ASP A 440 8.85 -9.24 5.17
C ASP A 440 8.31 -10.64 4.85
N LEU A 441 7.18 -11.04 5.46
CA LEU A 441 6.50 -12.31 5.16
C LEU A 441 5.99 -12.38 3.71
N LEU A 442 5.68 -11.26 3.07
CA LEU A 442 5.30 -11.19 1.64
C LEU A 442 6.50 -11.34 0.70
N THR A 443 7.70 -11.12 1.22
CA THR A 443 8.95 -11.16 0.43
C THR A 443 9.65 -12.51 0.48
N VAL A 444 9.21 -13.40 1.39
CA VAL A 444 9.78 -14.74 1.60
C VAL A 444 8.71 -15.81 1.32
N PRO A 445 8.58 -16.29 0.06
CA PRO A 445 7.54 -17.23 -0.36
C PRO A 445 7.48 -18.51 0.50
N ASP A 446 8.64 -19.06 0.87
CA ASP A 446 8.74 -20.31 1.63
C ASP A 446 7.94 -20.30 2.95
N LEU A 447 7.78 -19.14 3.59
CA LEU A 447 7.07 -19.00 4.87
C LEU A 447 5.55 -19.11 4.73
N VAL A 448 5.02 -18.87 3.52
CA VAL A 448 3.59 -18.89 3.20
C VAL A 448 3.19 -20.08 2.32
N GLU A 449 4.14 -20.83 1.79
CA GLU A 449 3.82 -22.04 1.03
C GLU A 449 3.39 -23.20 1.94
N ARG A 450 4.08 -23.40 3.08
CA ARG A 450 3.81 -24.53 3.97
C ARG A 450 3.04 -24.18 5.25
N ALA A 451 2.31 -25.18 5.76
CA ALA A 451 1.76 -25.12 7.10
C ALA A 451 2.85 -25.37 8.14
N LYS A 452 2.83 -24.64 9.26
CA LYS A 452 3.62 -24.99 10.44
C LYS A 452 2.91 -26.10 11.22
N THR A 453 3.66 -27.09 11.67
CA THR A 453 3.16 -28.13 12.58
C THR A 453 2.84 -27.57 13.96
N LEU A 454 2.07 -28.32 14.76
CA LEU A 454 1.81 -27.96 16.16
C LEU A 454 3.11 -27.84 16.96
N ASP A 455 4.03 -28.80 16.80
CA ASP A 455 5.32 -28.83 17.51
C ASP A 455 6.19 -27.60 17.20
N GLU A 456 6.23 -27.16 15.94
CA GLU A 456 6.93 -25.93 15.56
C GLU A 456 6.33 -24.70 16.25
N LYS A 457 5.00 -24.57 16.24
CA LYS A 457 4.30 -23.46 16.90
C LYS A 457 4.52 -23.49 18.42
N GLN A 458 4.49 -24.68 19.02
CA GLN A 458 4.73 -24.88 20.44
C GLN A 458 6.15 -24.49 20.82
N ALA A 459 7.16 -24.90 20.05
CA ALA A 459 8.55 -24.54 20.28
C ALA A 459 8.78 -23.02 20.19
N GLU A 460 8.17 -22.35 19.22
CA GLU A 460 8.21 -20.89 19.07
C GLU A 460 7.56 -20.17 20.27
N ALA A 461 6.35 -20.59 20.67
CA ALA A 461 5.64 -20.02 21.81
C ALA A 461 6.36 -20.28 23.14
N LEU A 462 6.89 -21.49 23.35
CA LEU A 462 7.63 -21.86 24.56
C LEU A 462 8.91 -21.05 24.69
N LYS A 463 9.65 -20.85 23.60
CA LYS A 463 10.86 -20.02 23.59
C LYS A 463 10.55 -18.59 24.05
N ILE A 464 9.41 -18.01 23.66
CA ILE A 464 8.98 -16.69 24.12
C ILE A 464 8.74 -16.71 25.63
N VAL A 465 8.01 -17.72 26.12
CA VAL A 465 7.69 -17.88 27.55
C VAL A 465 8.95 -18.04 28.40
N GLU A 466 9.95 -18.81 27.94
CA GLU A 466 11.19 -19.07 28.67
C GLU A 466 12.18 -17.91 28.68
N THR A 467 12.24 -17.13 27.59
CA THR A 467 13.29 -16.11 27.40
C THR A 467 12.84 -14.68 27.64
N ALA A 468 11.54 -14.41 27.59
CA ALA A 468 11.01 -13.07 27.80
C ALA A 468 11.09 -12.64 29.27
N PRO A 469 11.40 -11.37 29.57
CA PRO A 469 11.12 -10.79 30.87
C PRO A 469 9.64 -10.96 31.24
N SER A 470 9.34 -11.22 32.52
CA SER A 470 7.98 -11.53 33.00
C SER A 470 6.95 -10.46 32.60
N ASP A 471 7.31 -9.17 32.62
CA ASP A 471 6.44 -8.05 32.22
C ASP A 471 6.25 -7.93 30.69
N LYS A 472 7.08 -8.61 29.89
CA LYS A 472 7.07 -8.58 28.42
C LYS A 472 6.57 -9.88 27.78
N MET A 473 6.46 -10.97 28.54
CA MET A 473 6.02 -12.27 28.04
C MET A 473 4.66 -12.20 27.31
N LEU A 474 3.60 -11.72 27.97
CA LEU A 474 2.27 -11.65 27.36
C LEU A 474 2.21 -10.71 26.14
N PRO A 475 2.81 -9.50 26.15
CA PRO A 475 2.97 -8.70 24.94
C PRO A 475 3.64 -9.44 23.78
N LEU A 476 4.71 -10.20 24.04
CA LEU A 476 5.42 -10.95 22.99
C LEU A 476 4.61 -12.14 22.47
N LEU A 477 3.88 -12.85 23.32
CA LEU A 477 2.96 -13.90 22.88
C LEU A 477 1.81 -13.35 22.02
N ARG A 478 1.28 -12.16 22.36
CA ARG A 478 0.27 -11.46 21.54
C ARG A 478 0.82 -11.11 20.16
N ARG A 479 2.05 -10.59 20.10
CA ARG A 479 2.75 -10.31 18.84
C ARG A 479 2.91 -11.59 18.02
N TYR A 480 3.45 -12.65 18.62
CA TYR A 480 3.61 -13.94 17.97
C TYR A 480 2.29 -14.49 17.40
N LYS A 481 1.21 -14.48 18.20
CA LYS A 481 -0.12 -14.89 17.75
C LYS A 481 -0.60 -14.05 16.57
N ASN A 482 -0.40 -12.74 16.60
CA ASN A 482 -0.81 -11.85 15.52
C ASN A 482 0.00 -12.09 14.24
N ASP A 483 1.32 -12.26 14.36
CA ASP A 483 2.21 -12.57 13.24
C ASP A 483 1.83 -13.91 12.58
N GLU A 484 1.56 -14.93 13.38
CA GLU A 484 1.18 -16.26 12.89
C GLU A 484 -0.24 -16.27 12.31
N ILE A 485 -1.19 -15.52 12.88
CA ILE A 485 -2.51 -15.29 12.26
C ILE A 485 -2.37 -14.60 10.92
N TRP A 486 -1.49 -13.59 10.83
CA TRP A 486 -1.26 -12.86 9.58
C TRP A 486 -0.70 -13.79 8.51
N ARG A 487 0.27 -14.64 8.88
CA ARG A 487 0.80 -15.71 8.01
C ARG A 487 -0.30 -16.66 7.54
N ILE A 488 -1.09 -17.25 8.46
CA ILE A 488 -2.17 -18.19 8.14
C ILE A 488 -3.22 -17.52 7.22
N ALA A 489 -3.59 -16.28 7.50
CA ALA A 489 -4.53 -15.51 6.70
C ALA A 489 -4.00 -15.22 5.30
N LEU A 490 -2.73 -14.84 5.17
CA LEU A 490 -2.08 -14.63 3.88
C LEU A 490 -2.11 -15.92 3.04
N ARG A 491 -1.83 -17.09 3.63
CA ARG A 491 -1.94 -18.39 2.93
C ARG A 491 -3.35 -18.65 2.42
N ASN A 492 -4.36 -18.36 3.24
CA ASN A 492 -5.76 -18.51 2.84
C ASN A 492 -6.15 -17.54 1.73
N ILE A 493 -5.73 -16.27 1.80
CA ILE A 493 -6.05 -15.24 0.79
C ILE A 493 -5.36 -15.54 -0.55
N LEU A 494 -4.12 -16.01 -0.54
CA LEU A 494 -3.38 -16.38 -1.74
C LEU A 494 -3.80 -17.74 -2.33
N GLY A 495 -4.70 -18.48 -1.67
CA GLY A 495 -5.10 -19.82 -2.10
C GLY A 495 -4.07 -20.92 -1.85
N ASN A 496 -3.03 -20.65 -1.04
CA ASN A 496 -1.98 -21.61 -0.67
C ASN A 496 -2.41 -22.61 0.41
N ALA A 497 -3.59 -22.42 1.02
CA ALA A 497 -4.14 -23.32 2.03
C ALA A 497 -5.61 -23.62 1.75
N SER A 498 -5.99 -24.89 1.84
CA SER A 498 -7.40 -25.28 1.86
C SER A 498 -8.04 -24.88 3.18
N LEU A 499 -9.36 -24.68 3.18
CA LEU A 499 -10.10 -24.33 4.39
C LEU A 499 -9.82 -25.30 5.57
N PRO A 500 -9.86 -26.64 5.41
CA PRO A 500 -9.51 -27.55 6.51
C PRO A 500 -8.12 -27.26 7.09
N THR A 501 -7.13 -27.06 6.22
CA THR A 501 -5.75 -26.71 6.61
C THR A 501 -5.73 -25.43 7.43
N THR A 502 -6.37 -24.36 6.96
CA THR A 502 -6.45 -23.07 7.68
C THR A 502 -7.09 -23.24 9.06
N THR A 503 -8.19 -23.97 9.16
CA THR A 503 -8.86 -24.18 10.46
C THR A 503 -8.01 -25.00 11.43
N THR A 504 -7.28 -26.01 10.94
CA THR A 504 -6.32 -26.77 11.74
C THR A 504 -5.17 -25.89 12.21
N GLU A 505 -4.59 -25.05 11.34
CA GLU A 505 -3.49 -24.16 11.74
C GLU A 505 -3.91 -23.15 12.82
N LEU A 506 -5.12 -22.61 12.74
CA LEU A 506 -5.68 -21.72 13.76
C LEU A 506 -5.88 -22.44 15.10
N SER A 507 -6.40 -23.67 15.06
CA SER A 507 -6.55 -24.52 16.25
C SER A 507 -5.19 -24.88 16.87
N ASP A 508 -4.22 -25.24 16.05
CA ASP A 508 -2.88 -25.61 16.50
C ASP A 508 -2.15 -24.39 17.10
N LEU A 509 -2.37 -23.19 16.59
CA LEU A 509 -1.84 -21.96 17.19
C LEU A 509 -2.45 -21.70 18.58
N ALA A 510 -3.77 -21.84 18.72
CA ALA A 510 -4.43 -21.68 20.02
C ALA A 510 -3.95 -22.72 21.04
N GLU A 511 -3.77 -23.97 20.59
CA GLU A 511 -3.25 -25.06 21.39
C GLU A 511 -1.80 -24.82 21.80
N ALA A 512 -0.90 -24.49 20.88
CA ALA A 512 0.50 -24.20 21.15
C ALA A 512 0.67 -23.08 22.19
N VAL A 513 -0.08 -21.98 22.06
CA VAL A 513 -0.02 -20.87 23.02
C VAL A 513 -0.55 -21.29 24.39
N THR A 514 -1.63 -22.07 24.44
CA THR A 514 -2.18 -22.59 25.71
C THR A 514 -1.18 -23.55 26.39
N GLN A 515 -0.55 -24.44 25.63
CA GLN A 515 0.44 -25.39 26.12
C GLN A 515 1.71 -24.71 26.61
N ALA A 516 2.18 -23.66 25.91
CA ALA A 516 3.36 -22.90 26.32
C ALA A 516 3.11 -22.10 27.60
N LEU A 517 1.91 -21.55 27.77
CA LEU A 517 1.57 -20.69 28.91
C LEU A 517 1.28 -21.48 30.19
N TYR A 518 0.61 -22.63 30.07
CA TYR A 518 0.16 -23.44 31.22
C TYR A 518 1.25 -23.70 32.29
N PRO A 519 2.47 -24.17 31.95
CA PRO A 519 3.49 -24.49 32.96
C PRO A 519 3.93 -23.28 33.80
N GLN A 520 3.94 -22.08 33.21
CA GLN A 520 4.27 -20.87 33.97
C GLN A 520 3.16 -20.46 34.92
N VAL A 521 1.90 -20.54 34.47
CA VAL A 521 0.76 -20.25 35.35
C VAL A 521 0.70 -21.27 36.50
N GLU A 522 0.91 -22.56 36.21
CA GLU A 522 0.97 -23.60 37.24
C GLU A 522 2.08 -23.33 38.25
N ALA A 523 3.30 -22.97 37.79
CA ALA A 523 4.40 -22.64 38.67
C ALA A 523 4.09 -21.45 39.59
N GLN A 524 3.46 -20.39 39.06
CA GLN A 524 3.03 -19.23 39.84
C GLN A 524 2.04 -19.61 40.95
N ILE A 525 0.99 -20.36 40.60
CA ILE A 525 -0.04 -20.77 41.58
C ILE A 525 0.54 -21.78 42.59
N ARG A 526 1.45 -22.66 42.15
CA ARG A 526 2.18 -23.58 43.02
C ARG A 526 3.09 -22.85 44.01
N ASP A 527 3.78 -21.79 43.61
CA ASP A 527 4.63 -21.02 44.52
C ASP A 527 3.81 -20.34 45.62
N GLU A 528 2.61 -19.85 45.28
CA GLU A 528 1.67 -19.25 46.23
C GLU A 528 1.06 -20.30 47.19
N HIS A 529 0.53 -21.40 46.65
CA HIS A 529 -0.33 -22.34 47.40
C HIS A 529 0.34 -23.67 47.80
N GLY A 530 1.54 -23.98 47.31
CA GLY A 530 2.20 -25.28 47.48
C GLY A 530 1.78 -26.33 46.45
N ILE A 531 2.28 -27.56 46.61
CA ILE A 531 2.03 -28.68 45.68
C ILE A 531 0.67 -29.31 46.02
N PRO A 532 -0.26 -29.48 45.07
CA PRO A 532 -1.54 -30.16 45.32
C PRO A 532 -1.32 -31.67 45.51
N LEU A 533 -1.78 -32.22 46.64
CA LEU A 533 -1.67 -33.64 46.96
C LEU A 533 -3.06 -34.26 47.13
N ASN A 534 -3.19 -35.55 46.82
CA ASN A 534 -4.39 -36.32 47.14
C ASN A 534 -4.32 -36.86 48.59
N ALA A 535 -5.34 -37.63 49.01
CA ALA A 535 -5.41 -38.17 50.37
C ALA A 535 -4.22 -39.09 50.75
N GLU A 536 -3.61 -39.75 49.76
CA GLU A 536 -2.45 -40.62 49.94
C GLU A 536 -1.11 -39.87 49.88
N GLY A 537 -1.13 -38.54 49.66
CA GLY A 537 0.07 -37.70 49.58
C GLY A 537 0.75 -37.72 48.21
N ASN A 538 0.08 -38.21 47.15
CA ASN A 538 0.60 -38.19 45.79
C ASN A 538 0.22 -36.87 45.07
N PRO A 539 1.06 -36.36 44.15
CA PRO A 539 0.73 -35.17 43.37
C PRO A 539 -0.55 -35.34 42.53
N VAL A 540 -1.39 -34.31 42.52
CA VAL A 540 -2.62 -34.25 41.71
C VAL A 540 -2.33 -33.56 40.37
N THR A 541 -2.79 -34.16 39.28
CA THR A 541 -2.57 -33.64 37.92
C THR A 541 -3.79 -32.88 37.39
N PHE A 542 -3.58 -32.05 36.37
CA PHE A 542 -4.56 -31.14 35.80
C PHE A 542 -4.49 -31.17 34.26
N ALA A 543 -5.64 -31.05 33.60
CA ALA A 543 -5.72 -30.87 32.16
C ALA A 543 -6.74 -29.80 31.77
N VAL A 544 -6.47 -29.17 30.63
CA VAL A 544 -7.38 -28.29 29.90
C VAL A 544 -8.01 -29.10 28.78
N ILE A 545 -9.34 -29.10 28.71
CA ILE A 545 -10.10 -29.80 27.67
C ILE A 545 -10.70 -28.76 26.74
N GLY A 546 -10.34 -28.81 25.45
CA GLY A 546 -11.01 -28.05 24.40
C GLY A 546 -12.33 -28.69 24.01
N LEU A 547 -13.34 -27.86 23.77
CA LEU A 547 -14.67 -28.23 23.28
C LEU A 547 -14.99 -27.46 21.98
N GLY A 548 -16.17 -27.72 21.43
CA GLY A 548 -16.68 -26.96 20.29
C GLY A 548 -15.72 -26.97 19.10
N LYS A 549 -15.49 -25.79 18.52
CA LYS A 549 -14.57 -25.64 17.37
C LYS A 549 -13.11 -25.84 17.77
N PHE A 550 -12.73 -25.54 19.01
CA PHE A 550 -11.34 -25.70 19.47
C PHE A 550 -11.00 -27.19 19.63
N GLY A 551 -11.86 -27.94 20.30
CA GLY A 551 -11.71 -29.39 20.48
C GLY A 551 -11.75 -30.16 19.16
N GLY A 552 -12.63 -29.75 18.22
CA GLY A 552 -12.71 -30.35 16.88
C GLY A 552 -11.57 -30.00 15.91
N ARG A 553 -10.64 -29.12 16.30
CA ARG A 553 -9.61 -28.53 15.41
C ARG A 553 -10.20 -27.81 14.18
N GLU A 554 -11.27 -27.06 14.43
CA GLU A 554 -12.10 -26.37 13.43
C GLU A 554 -12.26 -24.87 13.76
N LEU A 555 -11.26 -24.25 14.41
CA LEU A 555 -11.31 -22.81 14.70
C LEU A 555 -11.40 -21.99 13.40
N ASN A 556 -12.13 -20.88 13.48
CA ASN A 556 -12.16 -19.84 12.46
C ASN A 556 -11.46 -18.58 13.01
N PHE A 557 -11.20 -17.57 12.18
CA PHE A 557 -10.74 -16.27 12.68
C PHE A 557 -11.74 -15.74 13.73
N SER A 558 -11.21 -15.11 14.78
CA SER A 558 -12.00 -14.53 15.88
C SER A 558 -12.92 -15.53 16.58
N SER A 559 -12.48 -16.78 16.73
CA SER A 559 -13.21 -17.79 17.49
C SER A 559 -12.81 -17.76 18.96
N ASP A 560 -13.82 -17.82 19.83
CA ASP A 560 -13.62 -18.06 21.25
C ASP A 560 -13.10 -19.49 21.48
N LEU A 561 -12.33 -19.68 22.55
CA LEU A 561 -11.88 -21.00 23.00
C LEU A 561 -12.87 -21.56 24.02
N ASP A 562 -13.69 -22.52 23.59
CA ASP A 562 -14.54 -23.30 24.47
C ASP A 562 -13.66 -24.28 25.28
N ILE A 563 -13.53 -24.10 26.59
CA ILE A 563 -12.66 -24.94 27.43
C ILE A 563 -13.30 -25.38 28.76
N LEU A 564 -12.84 -26.54 29.25
CA LEU A 564 -13.09 -27.05 30.59
C LEU A 564 -11.78 -27.32 31.33
N PHE A 565 -11.84 -27.33 32.65
CA PHE A 565 -10.71 -27.68 33.51
C PHE A 565 -11.03 -28.92 34.33
N VAL A 566 -10.12 -29.89 34.32
CA VAL A 566 -10.24 -31.15 35.05
C VAL A 566 -8.97 -31.42 35.83
N TYR A 567 -9.11 -31.94 37.04
CA TYR A 567 -8.00 -32.45 37.83
C TYR A 567 -8.28 -33.86 38.33
N SER A 568 -7.24 -34.60 38.71
CA SER A 568 -7.39 -36.03 38.97
C SER A 568 -8.28 -36.31 40.19
N GLU A 569 -7.97 -35.74 41.35
CA GLU A 569 -8.57 -36.07 42.65
C GLU A 569 -8.59 -34.89 43.64
N ASP A 570 -9.54 -34.91 44.58
CA ASP A 570 -9.58 -33.97 45.70
C ASP A 570 -8.51 -34.28 46.76
N GLY A 571 -8.27 -33.29 47.62
CA GLY A 571 -7.22 -33.30 48.63
C GLY A 571 -6.84 -31.87 49.02
N GLU A 572 -5.62 -31.70 49.52
CA GLU A 572 -5.10 -30.41 49.94
C GLU A 572 -3.68 -30.19 49.43
N THR A 573 -3.32 -28.93 49.21
CA THR A 573 -1.94 -28.56 48.90
C THR A 573 -1.06 -28.70 50.13
N THR A 574 0.26 -28.71 49.93
CA THR A 574 1.25 -28.71 51.03
C THR A 574 1.15 -27.48 51.97
N LYS A 575 0.39 -26.44 51.61
CA LYS A 575 0.09 -25.29 52.47
C LYS A 575 -1.37 -25.26 52.98
N GLY A 576 -2.10 -26.38 52.86
CA GLY A 576 -3.46 -26.54 53.38
C GLY A 576 -4.56 -25.86 52.56
N THR A 577 -4.32 -25.56 51.28
CA THR A 577 -5.38 -25.06 50.39
C THR A 577 -6.12 -26.26 49.79
N PRO A 578 -7.46 -26.35 49.84
CA PRO A 578 -8.20 -27.42 49.18
C PRO A 578 -7.93 -27.45 47.66
N ASN A 579 -7.76 -28.64 47.07
CA ASN A 579 -7.44 -28.79 45.66
C ASN A 579 -8.48 -28.11 44.74
N ALA A 580 -9.77 -28.19 45.07
CA ALA A 580 -10.83 -27.49 44.34
C ALA A 580 -10.59 -25.96 44.24
N ASN A 581 -10.08 -25.35 45.31
CA ASN A 581 -9.75 -23.93 45.32
C ASN A 581 -8.45 -23.66 44.54
N TYR A 582 -7.44 -24.50 44.71
CA TYR A 582 -6.17 -24.41 43.98
C TYR A 582 -6.38 -24.47 42.46
N PHE A 583 -7.08 -25.50 41.97
CA PHE A 583 -7.30 -25.68 40.53
C PHE A 583 -8.30 -24.67 39.95
N SER A 584 -9.24 -24.17 40.75
CA SER A 584 -10.08 -23.04 40.34
C SER A 584 -9.26 -21.75 40.20
N ALA A 585 -8.30 -21.49 41.10
CA ALA A 585 -7.39 -20.37 41.00
C ALA A 585 -6.48 -20.50 39.76
N LEU A 586 -5.93 -21.71 39.51
CA LEU A 586 -5.16 -22.02 38.31
C LEU A 586 -5.95 -21.78 37.02
N GLY A 587 -7.17 -22.30 36.93
CA GLY A 587 -8.04 -22.09 35.78
C GLY A 587 -8.38 -20.61 35.55
N LEU A 588 -8.69 -19.87 36.62
CA LEU A 588 -8.98 -18.43 36.53
C LEU A 588 -7.75 -17.60 36.12
N GLU A 589 -6.56 -17.92 36.63
CA GLU A 589 -5.34 -17.22 36.24
C GLU A 589 -4.98 -17.51 34.78
N LEU A 590 -5.15 -18.75 34.32
CA LEU A 590 -4.95 -19.08 32.90
C LEU A 590 -5.93 -18.32 32.00
N VAL A 591 -7.21 -18.27 32.39
CA VAL A 591 -8.24 -17.48 31.69
C VAL A 591 -7.86 -16.00 31.67
N LYS A 592 -7.39 -15.45 32.79
CA LYS A 592 -6.98 -14.05 32.90
C LYS A 592 -5.79 -13.73 31.98
N GLN A 593 -4.79 -14.60 31.90
CA GLN A 593 -3.62 -14.35 31.06
C GLN A 593 -3.91 -14.51 29.56
N LEU A 594 -4.79 -15.44 29.18
CA LEU A 594 -5.22 -15.60 27.78
C LEU A 594 -6.21 -14.51 27.34
N ALA A 595 -7.21 -14.20 28.17
CA ALA A 595 -8.23 -13.18 27.86
C ALA A 595 -7.71 -11.75 27.99
N GLY A 596 -6.74 -11.49 28.88
CA GLY A 596 -6.19 -10.15 29.08
C GLY A 596 -7.23 -9.07 29.40
N ASP A 597 -6.82 -7.80 29.26
CA ASP A 597 -7.73 -6.65 29.33
C ASP A 597 -8.31 -6.33 27.94
N LYS A 598 -9.39 -5.53 27.89
CA LYS A 598 -10.05 -5.15 26.63
C LYS A 598 -9.07 -4.59 25.59
N GLY A 599 -9.02 -5.23 24.42
CA GLY A 599 -8.13 -4.85 23.31
C GLY A 599 -6.72 -5.44 23.41
N MET A 600 -6.45 -6.21 24.47
CA MET A 600 -5.17 -6.84 24.76
C MET A 600 -5.33 -8.35 25.01
N SER A 601 -6.37 -9.00 24.48
CA SER A 601 -6.56 -10.44 24.60
C SER A 601 -5.61 -11.23 23.67
N ILE A 602 -5.13 -12.39 24.11
CA ILE A 602 -4.53 -13.39 23.22
C ILE A 602 -5.67 -14.17 22.56
N TYR A 603 -6.61 -14.68 23.37
CA TYR A 603 -7.83 -15.34 22.95
C TYR A 603 -8.97 -14.99 23.90
N GLU A 604 -10.19 -14.88 23.37
CA GLU A 604 -11.41 -14.90 24.18
C GLU A 604 -11.74 -16.33 24.59
N LEU A 605 -12.26 -16.53 25.81
CA LEU A 605 -12.55 -17.86 26.35
C LEU A 605 -14.02 -17.99 26.74
N ASP A 606 -14.59 -19.16 26.44
CA ASP A 606 -15.94 -19.54 26.84
C ASP A 606 -15.93 -20.77 27.77
N LEU A 607 -16.30 -20.54 29.03
CA LEU A 607 -16.39 -21.57 30.06
C LEU A 607 -17.83 -22.08 30.30
N ARG A 608 -18.81 -21.65 29.48
CA ARG A 608 -20.24 -21.91 29.75
C ARG A 608 -20.65 -23.37 29.58
N LEU A 609 -19.85 -24.18 28.89
CA LEU A 609 -20.12 -25.60 28.66
C LEU A 609 -19.73 -26.50 29.83
N ARG A 610 -19.16 -25.94 30.91
CA ARG A 610 -18.85 -26.71 32.12
C ARG A 610 -20.11 -27.10 32.89
N PRO A 611 -20.07 -28.16 33.71
CA PRO A 611 -21.19 -28.57 34.56
C PRO A 611 -21.77 -27.41 35.36
N HIS A 612 -23.11 -27.30 35.37
CA HIS A 612 -23.86 -26.18 35.95
C HIS A 612 -23.62 -24.79 35.30
N GLY A 613 -22.91 -24.73 34.18
CA GLY A 613 -22.67 -23.53 33.38
C GLY A 613 -22.02 -22.41 34.19
N LYS A 614 -22.55 -21.18 34.07
CA LYS A 614 -21.99 -19.99 34.76
C LYS A 614 -21.93 -20.12 36.29
N GLY A 615 -22.81 -20.89 36.89
CA GLY A 615 -22.87 -21.11 38.34
C GLY A 615 -22.02 -22.27 38.84
N GLY A 616 -21.42 -23.06 37.93
CA GLY A 616 -20.58 -24.20 38.27
C GLY A 616 -19.16 -23.81 38.65
N ALA A 617 -18.48 -24.73 39.34
CA ALA A 617 -17.06 -24.64 39.66
C ALA A 617 -16.21 -24.43 38.40
N ILE A 618 -15.10 -23.72 38.53
CA ILE A 618 -14.19 -23.43 37.40
C ILE A 618 -13.44 -24.69 36.99
N ALA A 619 -12.92 -25.44 37.97
CA ALA A 619 -12.29 -26.74 37.80
C ALA A 619 -13.00 -27.78 38.67
N MET A 620 -13.06 -29.03 38.22
CA MET A 620 -13.66 -30.14 38.96
C MET A 620 -12.80 -31.40 38.89
N PRO A 621 -12.87 -32.28 39.91
CA PRO A 621 -12.19 -33.57 39.88
C PRO A 621 -12.87 -34.52 38.90
N LEU A 622 -12.16 -35.56 38.46
CA LEU A 622 -12.73 -36.62 37.60
C LEU A 622 -14.01 -37.23 38.19
N GLU A 623 -14.02 -37.50 39.50
CA GLU A 623 -15.20 -38.02 40.21
C GLU A 623 -16.41 -37.08 40.12
N GLY A 624 -16.16 -35.76 40.19
CA GLY A 624 -17.21 -34.75 40.05
C GLY A 624 -17.84 -34.76 38.65
N TYR A 625 -17.02 -34.91 37.60
CA TYR A 625 -17.52 -35.07 36.24
C TYR A 625 -18.31 -36.36 36.05
N GLN A 626 -17.81 -37.49 36.56
CA GLN A 626 -18.52 -38.78 36.51
C GLN A 626 -19.90 -38.66 37.18
N HIS A 627 -19.94 -38.15 38.41
CA HIS A 627 -21.18 -37.97 39.14
C HIS A 627 -22.18 -37.06 38.41
N TYR A 628 -21.69 -35.95 37.84
CA TYR A 628 -22.54 -35.02 37.11
C TYR A 628 -23.16 -35.66 35.86
N TYR A 629 -22.34 -36.36 35.06
CA TYR A 629 -22.81 -37.00 33.84
C TYR A 629 -23.74 -38.19 34.10
N ASP A 630 -23.55 -38.92 35.19
CA ASP A 630 -24.43 -40.03 35.57
C ASP A 630 -25.82 -39.56 36.06
N ASN A 631 -25.89 -38.40 36.71
CA ASN A 631 -27.07 -38.03 37.50
C ASN A 631 -27.80 -36.77 37.05
N THR A 632 -27.13 -35.84 36.38
CA THR A 632 -27.65 -34.47 36.15
C THR A 632 -27.64 -34.05 34.69
N ALA A 633 -26.65 -34.50 33.91
CA ALA A 633 -26.39 -33.98 32.57
C ALA A 633 -27.53 -34.22 31.58
N LEU A 634 -27.67 -33.29 30.64
CA LEU A 634 -28.72 -33.26 29.63
C LEU A 634 -28.24 -33.83 28.29
N ILE A 635 -29.19 -34.21 27.43
CA ILE A 635 -28.89 -34.82 26.12
C ILE A 635 -28.01 -33.92 25.23
N TRP A 636 -28.21 -32.60 25.26
CA TRP A 636 -27.39 -31.67 24.46
C TRP A 636 -25.90 -31.67 24.88
N GLU A 637 -25.59 -32.02 26.13
CA GLU A 637 -24.21 -32.10 26.61
C GLU A 637 -23.48 -33.29 25.99
N ARG A 638 -24.21 -34.37 25.66
CA ARG A 638 -23.66 -35.48 24.86
C ARG A 638 -23.16 -34.98 23.51
N GLN A 639 -23.90 -34.08 22.84
CA GLN A 639 -23.46 -33.47 21.58
C GLN A 639 -22.21 -32.61 21.77
N ALA A 640 -22.14 -31.81 22.84
CA ALA A 640 -20.97 -30.98 23.11
C ALA A 640 -19.70 -31.82 23.33
N LEU A 641 -19.83 -32.94 24.05
CA LEU A 641 -18.71 -33.83 24.38
C LEU A 641 -18.17 -34.65 23.21
N THR A 642 -18.91 -34.77 22.10
CA THR A 642 -18.37 -35.34 20.85
C THR A 642 -17.13 -34.60 20.35
N ARG A 643 -16.93 -33.35 20.79
CA ARG A 643 -15.81 -32.49 20.41
C ARG A 643 -14.73 -32.41 21.48
N ALA A 644 -14.88 -33.11 22.61
CA ALA A 644 -13.94 -33.00 23.73
C ALA A 644 -12.56 -33.54 23.35
N ARG A 645 -11.52 -32.76 23.64
CA ARG A 645 -10.13 -33.12 23.42
C ARG A 645 -9.20 -32.46 24.44
N PRO A 646 -8.27 -33.18 25.08
CA PRO A 646 -7.21 -32.56 25.88
C PRO A 646 -6.34 -31.67 25.00
N VAL A 647 -6.08 -30.45 25.46
CA VAL A 647 -5.28 -29.44 24.70
C VAL A 647 -4.07 -28.94 25.48
N ALA A 648 -4.06 -29.01 26.81
CA ALA A 648 -2.91 -28.65 27.64
C ALA A 648 -2.96 -29.38 28.99
N GLY A 649 -1.83 -29.38 29.71
CA GLY A 649 -1.68 -30.13 30.96
C GLY A 649 -1.37 -31.61 30.74
N ASP A 650 -1.77 -32.45 31.69
CA ASP A 650 -1.58 -33.90 31.65
C ASP A 650 -2.62 -34.57 30.74
N ALA A 651 -2.38 -34.48 29.42
CA ALA A 651 -3.26 -35.00 28.38
C ALA A 651 -3.37 -36.54 28.40
N GLU A 652 -2.26 -37.25 28.66
CA GLU A 652 -2.18 -38.72 28.65
C GLU A 652 -2.72 -39.35 29.94
N GLY A 653 -2.64 -38.66 31.08
CA GLY A 653 -3.18 -39.11 32.36
C GLY A 653 -4.62 -38.64 32.60
N VAL A 654 -4.79 -37.52 33.29
CA VAL A 654 -6.11 -37.00 33.67
C VAL A 654 -6.98 -36.64 32.46
N GLY A 655 -6.38 -36.12 31.37
CA GLY A 655 -7.09 -35.82 30.13
C GLY A 655 -7.72 -37.06 29.48
N ALA A 656 -6.96 -38.14 29.34
CA ALA A 656 -7.46 -39.41 28.80
C ALA A 656 -8.56 -40.02 29.69
N ARG A 657 -8.37 -40.01 31.02
CA ARG A 657 -9.41 -40.48 31.97
C ARG A 657 -10.68 -39.64 31.90
N PHE A 658 -10.57 -38.33 31.70
CA PHE A 658 -11.75 -37.48 31.46
C PHE A 658 -12.47 -37.89 30.17
N LEU A 659 -11.73 -38.16 29.09
CA LEU A 659 -12.32 -38.62 27.83
C LEU A 659 -13.05 -39.96 28.01
N ASP A 660 -12.54 -40.90 28.81
CA ASP A 660 -13.25 -42.15 29.10
C ASP A 660 -14.60 -41.90 29.77
N ILE A 661 -14.64 -40.99 30.75
CA ILE A 661 -15.87 -40.56 31.43
C ILE A 661 -16.83 -39.90 30.44
N ALA A 662 -16.34 -38.93 29.67
CA ALA A 662 -17.11 -38.21 28.67
C ALA A 662 -17.66 -39.13 27.57
N HIS A 663 -16.85 -40.09 27.10
CA HIS A 663 -17.26 -41.10 26.12
C HIS A 663 -18.24 -42.10 26.69
N GLY A 664 -18.11 -42.48 27.96
CA GLY A 664 -19.08 -43.31 28.68
C GLY A 664 -20.47 -42.66 28.67
N PHE A 665 -20.54 -41.36 28.96
CA PHE A 665 -21.80 -40.62 28.90
C PHE A 665 -22.29 -40.34 27.47
N ALA A 666 -21.41 -39.87 26.59
CA ALA A 666 -21.78 -39.49 25.23
C ALA A 666 -22.15 -40.71 24.37
N TYR A 667 -21.43 -41.82 24.47
CA TYR A 667 -21.56 -42.98 23.58
C TYR A 667 -21.95 -44.27 24.29
N GLY A 668 -22.06 -44.31 25.62
CA GLY A 668 -22.34 -45.54 26.37
C GLY A 668 -23.66 -46.20 26.00
N GLN A 669 -24.67 -45.42 25.59
CA GLN A 669 -25.95 -45.90 25.09
C GLN A 669 -26.33 -45.16 23.81
N PRO A 670 -26.81 -45.83 22.74
CA PRO A 670 -27.36 -45.15 21.57
C PRO A 670 -28.45 -44.12 21.94
N LEU A 671 -28.57 -43.04 21.17
CA LEU A 671 -29.70 -42.12 21.32
C LEU A 671 -31.02 -42.81 21.01
N THR A 672 -32.03 -42.56 21.84
CA THR A 672 -33.42 -42.97 21.55
C THR A 672 -34.06 -42.03 20.53
N PRO A 673 -35.14 -42.45 19.85
CA PRO A 673 -35.91 -41.56 18.97
C PRO A 673 -36.36 -40.26 19.65
N GLU A 674 -36.74 -40.30 20.92
CA GLU A 674 -37.10 -39.12 21.70
C GLU A 674 -35.92 -38.17 21.91
N GLY A 675 -34.71 -38.72 22.11
CA GLY A 675 -33.48 -37.96 22.23
C GLY A 675 -33.09 -37.27 20.92
N ILE A 676 -33.24 -37.97 19.77
CA ILE A 676 -33.06 -37.37 18.45
C ILE A 676 -34.05 -36.22 18.26
N ALA A 677 -35.33 -36.43 18.58
CA ALA A 677 -36.36 -35.40 18.49
C ALA A 677 -36.07 -34.19 19.40
N GLU A 678 -35.48 -34.40 20.59
CA GLU A 678 -35.05 -33.31 21.47
C GLU A 678 -33.90 -32.50 20.87
N ILE A 679 -32.92 -33.15 20.26
CA ILE A 679 -31.83 -32.49 19.54
C ILE A 679 -32.38 -31.63 18.39
N VAL A 680 -33.28 -32.20 17.58
CA VAL A 680 -33.95 -31.48 16.48
C VAL A 680 -34.72 -30.26 17.01
N ARG A 681 -35.50 -30.41 18.10
CA ARG A 681 -36.18 -29.27 18.75
C ARG A 681 -35.21 -28.21 19.26
N THR A 682 -34.07 -28.62 19.82
CA THR A 682 -33.02 -27.70 20.29
C THR A 682 -32.43 -26.91 19.14
N ARG A 683 -32.15 -27.58 18.02
CA ARG A 683 -31.70 -26.96 16.78
C ARG A 683 -32.73 -25.97 16.22
N GLN A 684 -34.00 -26.34 16.16
CA GLN A 684 -35.08 -25.44 15.70
C GLN A 684 -35.20 -24.19 16.59
N ARG A 685 -35.01 -24.33 17.92
CA ARG A 685 -34.96 -23.18 18.84
C ARG A 685 -33.76 -22.27 18.56
N LYS A 686 -32.58 -22.82 18.28
CA LYS A 686 -31.38 -22.03 17.90
C LYS A 686 -31.62 -21.23 16.62
N GLU A 687 -32.21 -21.85 15.61
CA GLU A 687 -32.58 -21.17 14.35
C GLU A 687 -33.57 -20.03 14.59
N ALA A 688 -34.63 -20.27 15.34
CA ALA A 688 -35.62 -19.24 15.66
C ALA A 688 -35.03 -18.07 16.47
N GLN A 689 -34.01 -18.32 17.29
CA GLN A 689 -33.27 -17.26 18.00
C GLN A 689 -32.40 -16.46 17.06
N ALA A 690 -31.69 -17.11 16.13
CA ALA A 690 -30.82 -16.46 15.16
C ALA A 690 -31.59 -15.60 14.14
N THR A 691 -32.82 -15.98 13.80
CA THR A 691 -33.68 -15.24 12.85
C THR A 691 -34.66 -14.28 13.53
N ARG A 692 -34.58 -14.11 14.86
CA ARG A 692 -35.50 -13.23 15.60
C ARG A 692 -35.22 -11.76 15.30
N LYS A 693 -36.27 -10.98 15.01
CA LYS A 693 -36.16 -9.52 14.85
C LYS A 693 -35.65 -8.86 16.16
N PRO A 694 -34.65 -7.95 16.11
CA PRO A 694 -34.15 -7.28 17.31
C PRO A 694 -35.28 -6.56 18.06
N THR A 695 -35.42 -6.81 19.36
CA THR A 695 -36.48 -6.22 20.19
C THR A 695 -36.15 -4.83 20.72
N THR A 696 -34.93 -4.32 20.51
CA THR A 696 -34.47 -3.02 21.02
C THR A 696 -34.72 -1.88 20.02
N ARG A 697 -35.42 -0.87 20.52
CA ARG A 697 -35.81 0.40 19.87
C ARG A 697 -34.68 1.08 19.08
N ARG A 698 -34.87 1.16 17.76
CA ARG A 698 -34.91 2.42 16.99
C ARG A 698 -35.74 2.18 15.74
N ARG A 699 -37.06 2.39 15.87
CA ARG A 699 -37.96 2.60 14.73
C ARG A 699 -37.52 3.89 14.03
N ARG A 700 -36.55 3.83 13.12
CA ARG A 700 -36.50 4.77 11.99
C ARG A 700 -37.64 4.35 11.06
N ARG A 701 -38.46 5.34 10.68
CA ARG A 701 -39.68 5.21 9.89
C ARG A 701 -39.48 4.25 8.69
N GLY A 702 -40.37 3.26 8.56
CA GLY A 702 -40.82 2.78 7.24
C GLY A 702 -40.20 1.51 6.64
N GLN A 703 -39.21 0.84 7.26
CA GLN A 703 -38.70 -0.43 6.72
C GLN A 703 -38.78 -1.57 7.73
N THR A 704 -39.74 -2.47 7.52
CA THR A 704 -39.70 -3.83 8.08
C THR A 704 -38.52 -4.57 7.43
N ARG A 705 -37.31 -4.42 7.99
CA ARG A 705 -36.17 -5.24 7.56
C ARG A 705 -36.43 -6.70 7.92
N THR A 706 -36.46 -7.56 6.92
CA THR A 706 -36.30 -9.00 7.07
C THR A 706 -34.97 -9.25 7.81
N PRO A 707 -34.93 -10.14 8.81
CA PRO A 707 -33.67 -10.52 9.44
C PRO A 707 -32.69 -11.03 8.37
N ALA A 708 -31.42 -10.64 8.47
CA ALA A 708 -30.40 -11.13 7.55
C ALA A 708 -30.22 -12.66 7.72
N PRO A 709 -30.00 -13.42 6.64
CA PRO A 709 -29.66 -14.84 6.73
C PRO A 709 -28.41 -15.05 7.60
N ASN A 710 -28.40 -16.10 8.41
CA ASN A 710 -27.28 -16.45 9.27
C ASN A 710 -26.63 -17.75 8.77
N VAL A 711 -25.36 -17.70 8.38
CA VAL A 711 -24.63 -18.84 7.81
C VAL A 711 -24.42 -19.99 8.81
N LYS A 712 -24.36 -19.66 10.10
CA LYS A 712 -24.10 -20.63 11.15
C LYS A 712 -25.37 -21.31 11.64
N SER A 713 -26.29 -20.53 12.21
CA SER A 713 -27.49 -21.03 12.90
C SER A 713 -28.78 -20.85 12.10
N GLY A 714 -28.73 -20.24 10.91
CA GLY A 714 -29.89 -20.03 10.06
C GLY A 714 -30.37 -21.29 9.33
N TYR A 715 -31.29 -21.08 8.40
CA TYR A 715 -31.82 -22.17 7.59
C TYR A 715 -30.73 -22.82 6.74
N GLY A 716 -30.55 -24.15 6.87
CA GLY A 716 -29.52 -24.88 6.15
C GLY A 716 -28.08 -24.46 6.49
N GLY A 717 -27.86 -23.86 7.66
CA GLY A 717 -26.54 -23.37 8.09
C GLY A 717 -25.63 -24.47 8.64
N LEU A 718 -24.42 -24.07 9.05
CA LEU A 718 -23.39 -24.97 9.60
C LEU A 718 -23.88 -25.85 10.76
N VAL A 719 -24.74 -25.31 11.62
CA VAL A 719 -25.29 -26.03 12.78
C VAL A 719 -26.10 -27.24 12.36
N ASP A 720 -26.69 -27.26 11.16
CA ASP A 720 -27.45 -28.43 10.66
C ASP A 720 -26.50 -29.58 10.39
N ILE A 721 -25.38 -29.30 9.73
CA ILE A 721 -24.33 -30.29 9.43
C ILE A 721 -23.71 -30.80 10.73
N GLU A 722 -23.30 -29.88 11.61
CA GLU A 722 -22.70 -30.24 12.90
C GLU A 722 -23.65 -31.12 13.72
N PHE A 723 -24.94 -30.75 13.81
CA PHE A 723 -25.92 -31.53 14.56
C PHE A 723 -26.19 -32.89 13.91
N ALA A 724 -26.31 -32.96 12.58
CA ALA A 724 -26.52 -34.22 11.87
C ALA A 724 -25.38 -35.21 12.16
N VAL A 725 -24.13 -34.78 11.95
CA VAL A 725 -22.96 -35.63 12.18
C VAL A 725 -22.86 -36.05 13.65
N GLN A 726 -22.99 -35.10 14.59
CA GLN A 726 -22.93 -35.41 16.02
C GLN A 726 -24.04 -36.37 16.45
N THR A 727 -25.27 -36.19 15.97
CA THR A 727 -26.36 -37.09 16.31
C THR A 727 -26.09 -38.50 15.78
N LEU A 728 -25.60 -38.64 14.55
CA LEU A 728 -25.22 -39.95 14.00
C LEU A 728 -24.09 -40.60 14.80
N GLN A 729 -23.10 -39.82 15.24
CA GLN A 729 -22.06 -40.32 16.17
C GLN A 729 -22.66 -40.82 17.48
N LEU A 730 -23.65 -40.11 18.04
CA LEU A 730 -24.30 -40.51 19.29
C LEU A 730 -25.25 -41.72 19.14
N VAL A 731 -25.80 -41.94 17.93
CA VAL A 731 -26.60 -43.14 17.62
C VAL A 731 -25.70 -44.37 17.45
N HIS A 732 -24.62 -44.25 16.69
CA HIS A 732 -23.81 -45.41 16.27
C HIS A 732 -22.52 -45.62 17.08
N GLY A 733 -22.07 -44.60 17.82
CA GLY A 733 -20.75 -44.57 18.46
C GLY A 733 -20.58 -45.55 19.61
N SER A 734 -21.68 -46.09 20.16
CA SER A 734 -21.64 -47.15 21.16
C SER A 734 -20.97 -48.42 20.60
N GLY A 735 -21.39 -48.85 19.40
CA GLY A 735 -20.89 -50.06 18.74
C GLY A 735 -19.72 -49.84 17.78
N ALA A 736 -19.41 -48.58 17.43
CA ALA A 736 -18.35 -48.25 16.48
C ALA A 736 -17.42 -47.15 17.04
N PRO A 737 -16.37 -47.49 17.83
CA PRO A 737 -15.45 -46.48 18.36
C PRO A 737 -14.74 -45.64 17.28
N ALA A 738 -14.56 -46.19 16.08
CA ALA A 738 -13.91 -45.51 14.96
C ALA A 738 -14.62 -44.23 14.49
N ILE A 739 -15.91 -44.04 14.81
CA ILE A 739 -16.64 -42.80 14.45
C ILE A 739 -16.57 -41.72 15.53
N ARG A 740 -15.91 -41.98 16.67
CA ARG A 740 -15.78 -41.01 17.79
C ARG A 740 -14.69 -39.97 17.51
N GLU A 741 -14.66 -39.46 16.28
CA GLU A 741 -13.76 -38.39 15.83
C GLU A 741 -14.30 -37.03 16.26
N GLN A 742 -13.41 -36.14 16.71
CA GLN A 742 -13.81 -34.79 17.15
C GLN A 742 -14.02 -33.81 16.00
N ASN A 743 -13.44 -34.04 14.82
CA ASN A 743 -13.56 -33.14 13.65
C ASN A 743 -14.78 -33.52 12.80
N THR A 744 -15.54 -32.53 12.32
CA THR A 744 -16.84 -32.77 11.64
C THR A 744 -16.67 -33.58 10.36
N LEU A 745 -15.69 -33.21 9.54
CA LEU A 745 -15.47 -33.84 8.24
C LEU A 745 -14.90 -35.25 8.42
N LEU A 746 -13.95 -35.43 9.33
CA LEU A 746 -13.42 -36.76 9.65
C LEU A 746 -14.52 -37.67 10.22
N ALA A 747 -15.38 -37.16 11.10
CA ALA A 747 -16.51 -37.91 11.63
C ALA A 747 -17.49 -38.32 10.52
N ALA A 748 -17.76 -37.45 9.53
CA ALA A 748 -18.58 -37.79 8.37
C ALA A 748 -17.93 -38.87 7.48
N ASP A 749 -16.62 -38.81 7.25
CA ASP A 749 -15.89 -39.86 6.54
C ASP A 749 -15.96 -41.19 7.29
N ARG A 750 -15.77 -41.21 8.62
CA ARG A 750 -15.87 -42.42 9.43
C ARG A 750 -17.29 -43.01 9.46
N LEU A 751 -18.31 -42.16 9.47
CA LEU A 751 -19.71 -42.57 9.35
C LEU A 751 -19.99 -43.23 7.98
N HIS A 752 -19.34 -42.77 6.92
CA HIS A 752 -19.39 -43.41 5.62
C HIS A 752 -18.67 -44.76 5.59
N ASP A 753 -17.48 -44.85 6.19
CA ASP A 753 -16.69 -46.09 6.27
C ASP A 753 -17.47 -47.26 6.88
N ILE A 754 -18.38 -46.98 7.83
CA ILE A 754 -19.23 -47.98 8.48
C ILE A 754 -20.63 -48.14 7.83
N GLY A 755 -20.88 -47.46 6.71
CA GLY A 755 -22.14 -47.56 5.95
C GLY A 755 -23.33 -46.80 6.53
N VAL A 756 -23.13 -45.90 7.49
CA VAL A 756 -24.21 -45.04 8.03
C VAL A 756 -24.56 -43.93 7.04
N LEU A 757 -23.54 -43.35 6.39
CA LEU A 757 -23.73 -42.39 5.31
C LEU A 757 -23.46 -43.04 3.96
N THR A 758 -24.33 -42.79 2.98
CA THR A 758 -24.02 -43.10 1.58
C THR A 758 -22.90 -42.20 1.07
N ALA A 759 -22.22 -42.61 -0.01
CA ALA A 759 -21.17 -41.80 -0.62
C ALA A 759 -21.67 -40.40 -1.03
N ALA A 760 -22.88 -40.33 -1.59
CA ALA A 760 -23.51 -39.07 -2.00
C ALA A 760 -23.83 -38.14 -0.82
N GLN A 761 -24.36 -38.69 0.29
CA GLN A 761 -24.64 -37.89 1.49
C GLN A 761 -23.35 -37.36 2.13
N ARG A 762 -22.30 -38.18 2.19
CA ARG A 762 -20.98 -37.76 2.71
C ARG A 762 -20.39 -36.63 1.87
N GLU A 763 -20.40 -36.78 0.55
CA GLU A 763 -19.89 -35.76 -0.38
C GLU A 763 -20.67 -34.45 -0.25
N ALA A 764 -22.01 -34.53 -0.26
CA ALA A 764 -22.88 -33.37 -0.06
C ALA A 764 -22.64 -32.65 1.28
N LEU A 765 -22.49 -33.39 2.41
CA LEU A 765 -22.14 -32.79 3.70
C LEU A 765 -20.79 -32.09 3.65
N SER A 766 -19.78 -32.73 3.07
CA SER A 766 -18.43 -32.19 2.99
C SER A 766 -18.37 -30.91 2.18
N GLU A 767 -18.96 -30.91 0.98
CA GLU A 767 -18.99 -29.74 0.11
C GLU A 767 -19.78 -28.59 0.72
N ALA A 768 -20.96 -28.87 1.28
CA ALA A 768 -21.76 -27.86 1.97
C ALA A 768 -21.03 -27.25 3.17
N TYR A 769 -20.41 -28.09 4.00
CA TYR A 769 -19.66 -27.63 5.15
C TYR A 769 -18.51 -26.73 4.71
N GLN A 770 -17.70 -27.18 3.75
CA GLN A 770 -16.59 -26.39 3.23
C GLN A 770 -17.04 -25.08 2.58
N TYR A 771 -18.16 -25.06 1.87
CA TYR A 771 -18.73 -23.84 1.30
C TYR A 771 -19.20 -22.87 2.39
N LEU A 772 -20.06 -23.32 3.31
CA LEU A 772 -20.62 -22.47 4.38
C LEU A 772 -19.52 -21.97 5.33
N ARG A 773 -18.49 -22.79 5.60
CA ARG A 773 -17.32 -22.37 6.38
C ARG A 773 -16.45 -21.35 5.64
N ARG A 774 -16.32 -21.45 4.32
CA ARG A 774 -15.66 -20.39 3.50
C ARG A 774 -16.42 -19.08 3.59
N VAL A 775 -17.76 -19.12 3.53
CA VAL A 775 -18.61 -17.93 3.74
C VAL A 775 -18.44 -17.37 5.15
N GLU A 776 -18.49 -18.20 6.19
CA GLU A 776 -18.26 -17.78 7.58
C GLU A 776 -16.87 -17.15 7.76
N ASN A 777 -15.83 -17.75 7.20
CA ASN A 777 -14.46 -17.23 7.24
C ASN A 777 -14.36 -15.86 6.55
N ALA A 778 -14.88 -15.76 5.32
CA ALA A 778 -14.90 -14.52 4.57
C ALA A 778 -15.62 -13.39 5.36
N LEU A 779 -16.71 -13.67 6.06
CA LEU A 779 -17.37 -12.68 6.92
C LEU A 779 -16.50 -12.22 8.10
N ARG A 780 -15.86 -13.16 8.79
CA ARG A 780 -15.14 -12.90 10.06
C ARG A 780 -13.78 -12.24 9.87
N ILE A 781 -13.06 -12.61 8.81
CA ILE A 781 -11.68 -12.15 8.58
C ILE A 781 -11.58 -10.62 8.47
N VAL A 782 -12.63 -9.91 8.02
CA VAL A 782 -12.61 -8.45 7.83
C VAL A 782 -12.30 -7.72 9.12
N HIS A 783 -13.09 -7.93 10.16
CA HIS A 783 -13.09 -7.07 11.35
C HIS A 783 -12.50 -7.74 12.59
N ASP A 784 -12.01 -8.97 12.45
CA ASP A 784 -11.69 -9.86 13.57
C ASP A 784 -12.88 -9.94 14.58
N ARG A 785 -14.08 -10.21 14.04
CA ARG A 785 -15.32 -10.31 14.83
C ARG A 785 -16.13 -11.55 14.48
N PRO A 786 -16.85 -12.15 15.44
CA PRO A 786 -17.71 -13.32 15.20
C PRO A 786 -19.01 -12.92 14.47
N LEU A 787 -18.89 -12.54 13.20
CA LEU A 787 -20.01 -12.19 12.32
C LEU A 787 -20.50 -13.44 11.58
N ASP A 788 -21.77 -13.80 11.82
CA ASP A 788 -22.41 -14.96 11.19
C ASP A 788 -23.60 -14.58 10.28
N ALA A 789 -23.98 -13.30 10.24
CA ALA A 789 -25.09 -12.82 9.42
C ALA A 789 -24.59 -12.22 8.10
N LEU A 790 -25.26 -12.53 7.00
CA LEU A 790 -24.95 -11.93 5.69
C LEU A 790 -25.20 -10.41 5.72
N PRO A 791 -24.38 -9.63 5.00
CA PRO A 791 -24.63 -8.21 4.81
C PRO A 791 -25.99 -7.97 4.13
N THR A 792 -26.67 -6.91 4.54
CA THR A 792 -27.91 -6.46 3.88
C THR A 792 -27.69 -5.33 2.88
N ASN A 793 -26.53 -4.70 2.93
CA ASN A 793 -26.13 -3.66 1.99
C ASN A 793 -25.59 -4.36 0.75
N ARG A 794 -26.04 -3.91 -0.44
CA ARG A 794 -25.60 -4.48 -1.72
C ARG A 794 -24.09 -4.37 -1.92
N SER A 795 -23.47 -3.24 -1.59
CA SER A 795 -22.02 -3.06 -1.74
C SER A 795 -21.24 -4.02 -0.83
N GLU A 796 -21.62 -4.14 0.44
CA GLU A 796 -20.98 -5.09 1.37
C GLU A 796 -21.16 -6.55 0.95
N LEU A 797 -22.31 -6.87 0.35
CA LEU A 797 -22.60 -8.21 -0.19
C LEU A 797 -21.77 -8.50 -1.45
N GLU A 798 -21.60 -7.52 -2.33
CA GLU A 798 -20.71 -7.63 -3.48
C GLU A 798 -19.25 -7.80 -3.05
N GLN A 799 -18.79 -7.05 -2.05
CA GLN A 799 -17.46 -7.23 -1.45
C GLN A 799 -17.29 -8.63 -0.82
N LEU A 800 -18.34 -9.19 -0.22
CA LEU A 800 -18.33 -10.59 0.25
C LEU A 800 -18.22 -11.57 -0.91
N ALA A 801 -18.99 -11.38 -1.97
CA ALA A 801 -18.96 -12.23 -3.14
C ALA A 801 -17.58 -12.20 -3.83
N ARG A 802 -16.99 -11.02 -4.01
CA ARG A 802 -15.63 -10.88 -4.56
C ARG A 802 -14.57 -11.59 -3.71
N ARG A 803 -14.64 -11.50 -2.37
CA ARG A 803 -13.76 -12.25 -1.45
C ARG A 803 -13.89 -13.77 -1.58
N LEU A 804 -15.07 -14.24 -1.99
CA LEU A 804 -15.33 -15.66 -2.23
C LEU A 804 -14.96 -16.10 -3.66
N GLY A 805 -14.44 -15.19 -4.49
CA GLY A 805 -13.99 -15.46 -5.85
C GLY A 805 -15.06 -15.31 -6.93
N TYR A 806 -16.23 -14.74 -6.61
CA TYR A 806 -17.25 -14.46 -7.64
C TYR A 806 -16.83 -13.24 -8.46
N ALA A 807 -16.69 -13.43 -9.76
CA ALA A 807 -16.39 -12.35 -10.70
C ALA A 807 -17.65 -11.51 -10.99
N HIS A 808 -17.47 -10.20 -11.09
CA HIS A 808 -18.54 -9.30 -11.55
C HIS A 808 -18.57 -9.30 -13.07
N THR A 809 -19.72 -9.62 -13.67
CA THR A 809 -19.96 -9.48 -15.12
C THR A 809 -21.23 -8.67 -15.35
N GLU A 810 -21.34 -7.97 -16.48
CA GLU A 810 -22.55 -7.18 -16.79
C GLU A 810 -23.83 -8.04 -16.83
N GLU A 811 -23.71 -9.30 -17.24
CA GLU A 811 -24.83 -10.25 -17.34
C GLU A 811 -25.14 -10.94 -16.00
N ASN A 812 -24.15 -11.09 -15.11
CA ASN A 812 -24.30 -11.75 -13.82
C ASN A 812 -23.53 -11.00 -12.71
N PRO A 813 -24.22 -10.14 -11.94
CA PRO A 813 -23.63 -9.45 -10.79
C PRO A 813 -23.12 -10.46 -9.75
N ALA A 814 -21.92 -10.22 -9.22
CA ALA A 814 -21.26 -11.14 -8.27
C ALA A 814 -22.11 -11.44 -7.02
N ASP A 815 -22.84 -10.44 -6.51
CA ASP A 815 -23.75 -10.57 -5.37
C ASP A 815 -24.93 -11.51 -5.67
N ALA A 816 -25.49 -11.44 -6.88
CA ALA A 816 -26.59 -12.31 -7.30
C ALA A 816 -26.15 -13.76 -7.45
N ALA A 817 -25.02 -14.00 -8.14
CA ALA A 817 -24.43 -15.33 -8.30
C ALA A 817 -24.13 -15.99 -6.95
N PHE A 818 -23.52 -15.24 -6.02
CA PHE A 818 -23.26 -15.70 -4.66
C PHE A 818 -24.54 -16.11 -3.93
N LEU A 819 -25.60 -15.30 -3.99
CA LEU A 819 -26.86 -15.60 -3.29
C LEU A 819 -27.57 -16.82 -3.85
N GLU A 820 -27.48 -17.06 -5.17
CA GLU A 820 -28.01 -18.27 -5.81
C GLU A 820 -27.30 -19.53 -5.29
N ASP A 821 -25.97 -19.55 -5.33
CA ASP A 821 -25.18 -20.68 -4.81
C ASP A 821 -25.38 -20.87 -3.31
N TYR A 822 -25.41 -19.77 -2.53
CA TYR A 822 -25.72 -19.83 -1.11
C TYR A 822 -27.11 -20.45 -0.84
N GLY A 823 -28.12 -20.07 -1.63
CA GLY A 823 -29.45 -20.65 -1.56
C GLY A 823 -29.46 -22.15 -1.87
N LYS A 824 -28.72 -22.57 -2.91
CA LYS A 824 -28.58 -23.98 -3.28
C LYS A 824 -27.93 -24.81 -2.16
N TRP A 825 -26.82 -24.35 -1.60
CA TRP A 825 -26.11 -25.07 -0.54
C TRP A 825 -26.92 -25.15 0.75
N THR A 826 -27.63 -24.08 1.12
CA THR A 826 -28.49 -24.08 2.32
C THR A 826 -29.72 -24.99 2.16
N GLU A 827 -30.37 -24.99 1.00
CA GLU A 827 -31.49 -25.90 0.74
C GLU A 827 -31.04 -27.37 0.74
N MET A 828 -29.91 -27.69 0.09
CA MET A 828 -29.33 -29.02 0.10
C MET A 828 -28.98 -29.47 1.54
N THR A 829 -28.35 -28.61 2.32
CA THR A 829 -28.01 -28.87 3.72
C THR A 829 -29.25 -29.16 4.55
N ARG A 830 -30.31 -28.36 4.39
CA ARG A 830 -31.56 -28.57 5.14
C ARG A 830 -32.26 -29.87 4.71
N SER A 831 -32.31 -30.15 3.42
CA SER A 831 -32.89 -31.38 2.89
C SER A 831 -32.22 -32.60 3.51
N LEU A 832 -30.88 -32.60 3.54
CA LEU A 832 -30.08 -33.67 4.11
C LEU A 832 -30.25 -33.79 5.63
N PHE A 833 -30.31 -32.68 6.36
CA PHE A 833 -30.62 -32.68 7.79
C PHE A 833 -31.97 -33.35 8.08
N ASN A 834 -33.00 -33.02 7.29
CA ASN A 834 -34.34 -33.59 7.46
C ASN A 834 -34.36 -35.08 7.10
N GLU A 835 -33.67 -35.47 6.03
CA GLU A 835 -33.53 -36.87 5.60
C GLU A 835 -32.88 -37.73 6.68
N LEU A 836 -31.83 -37.22 7.33
CA LEU A 836 -31.05 -37.98 8.31
C LEU A 836 -31.71 -38.03 9.69
N LEU A 837 -32.39 -36.97 10.14
CA LEU A 837 -32.81 -36.83 11.54
C LEU A 837 -34.31 -36.65 11.81
N VAL A 838 -35.13 -36.32 10.79
CA VAL A 838 -36.53 -35.91 11.00
C VAL A 838 -37.53 -36.99 10.55
N GLN A 839 -37.07 -38.06 9.91
CA GLN A 839 -37.93 -39.17 9.44
C GLN A 839 -38.69 -39.87 10.57
#